data_AF-A0A0P0LKU0-F1
#
_entry.id   AF-A0A0P0LKU0-F1
#
_cell.length_a   1.000
_cell.length_b   1.000
_cell.length_c   1.000
_cell.angle_alpha   90.00
_cell.angle_beta   90.00
_cell.angle_gamma   90.00
#
_symmetry.space_group_name_H-M   'P 1'
#
loop_
_entity.id
_entity.type
_entity.pdbx_description
1 polymer ?
#
loop_
_entity_poly.entity_id
_entity_poly.type
_entity_poly.pdbx_seq_one_letter_code
_entity_poly.pdbx_strand_id
1 'polypeptide(L)'
;MMSTSFNQAAGVHTRDKKFIFGCGDGAIELADTVTLPHQFKSKMVFDNFRLLYQKVMPGEKGSPLKKEIDDTRHIILNYDQNIFSLDVSSINYDNPSNIVYSWKLEGFYDEWTSLTNNNRIRYTNIGPGKYKLRVRAILMDDHHLLEERSLFITVTPPWWATFWAGILYLIIFILVGVIVLRYLWLRKDRNNSKEKIRFFINTAHDIRTPLTLIKAPLGEILKNENLSEQGRININLAIQNTDNLSELASNLINFEKEELYTSTVYVSRYELNNYIKNYLEQFNLYARKRQINIIFETNFESQEVWLDRNKMDSIIRNLMTNALKYTCQGGNVTVQTQKNKSHWFITITDTGIGIPANEQKKMFKSLFRGNNAINLQITGSGIGMLLTYKLIKSHAGKISMSSIENVGTTFKLAFPIKSRKYNYRIFKKADVIDPLPVIEGNPEELVKEIKNKPVKTHAASILIVEDNMELRTFLLHTLSEDYHVSDVGNGQEALDFIKERQPDLILSDVMMPIMNGNKMCNILKSNIETSHIPIILLTALNDKESIIKGLQTKADKYIVKPFDMEVLKANITNVLANREIMKKRFSQFKFNADEVSDDPTVSLEQEFLLKATDIIKSSINKEMNVENLCDAMNMSRSSLYNKIKALTNDSPSDFIRKVRMNEASILLKSKRYTVSEVSDMMGFSDPKYFTDTFKKYYGVPPSTYMKQN
;
A
#
# COMPACT_ATOMS: atom_id res chain seq x y z
N MET A 1 -58.60 60.80 -52.10
CA MET A 1 -59.78 61.45 -52.71
C MET A 1 -60.19 62.58 -51.79
N MET A 2 -60.55 63.75 -52.34
CA MET A 2 -60.78 64.98 -51.57
C MET A 2 -61.71 64.73 -50.38
N SER A 3 -61.33 65.20 -49.19
CA SER A 3 -62.23 65.33 -48.05
C SER A 3 -63.22 66.46 -48.33
N THR A 4 -64.18 66.22 -49.23
CA THR A 4 -65.31 67.12 -49.45
C THR A 4 -66.17 67.07 -48.20
N SER A 5 -65.94 68.01 -47.30
CA SER A 5 -66.83 68.27 -46.17
C SER A 5 -68.17 68.74 -46.73
N PHE A 6 -69.21 67.94 -46.49
CA PHE A 6 -70.57 68.29 -46.85
C PHE A 6 -71.18 69.14 -45.74
N ASN A 7 -71.83 70.25 -46.11
CA ASN A 7 -72.66 70.97 -45.16
C ASN A 7 -74.04 70.28 -45.09
N GLN A 8 -74.37 69.66 -43.95
CA GLN A 8 -75.64 68.94 -43.74
C GLN A 8 -76.88 69.78 -44.06
N ALA A 9 -76.81 71.11 -43.93
CA ALA A 9 -77.93 72.01 -44.22
C ALA A 9 -77.99 72.47 -45.69
N ALA A 10 -76.97 72.19 -46.50
CA ALA A 10 -76.88 72.62 -47.89
C ALA A 10 -77.15 71.44 -48.84
N GLY A 11 -78.34 70.84 -48.74
CA GLY A 11 -78.79 69.74 -49.60
C GLY A 11 -80.16 70.04 -50.21
N VAL A 12 -80.34 69.78 -51.51
CA VAL A 12 -81.66 69.86 -52.16
C VAL A 12 -81.90 68.62 -53.01
N HIS A 13 -83.13 68.12 -52.98
CA HIS A 13 -83.61 67.09 -53.90
C HIS A 13 -84.39 67.77 -55.03
N THR A 14 -83.86 67.69 -56.24
CA THR A 14 -84.46 68.36 -57.40
C THR A 14 -85.67 67.58 -57.93
N ARG A 15 -86.57 68.27 -58.64
CA ARG A 15 -87.70 67.63 -59.33
C ARG A 15 -87.24 66.60 -60.37
N ASP A 16 -86.02 66.76 -60.87
CA ASP A 16 -85.39 65.90 -61.86
C ASP A 16 -84.71 64.67 -61.22
N LYS A 17 -85.05 64.35 -59.96
CA LYS A 17 -84.59 63.16 -59.23
C LYS A 17 -83.08 63.13 -59.01
N LYS A 18 -82.51 64.26 -58.58
CA LYS A 18 -81.09 64.35 -58.22
C LYS A 18 -80.93 64.98 -56.85
N PHE A 19 -80.00 64.43 -56.07
CA PHE A 19 -79.53 65.03 -54.85
C PHE A 19 -78.36 65.95 -55.16
N ILE A 20 -78.47 67.22 -54.78
CA ILE A 20 -77.39 68.19 -54.87
C ILE A 20 -76.94 68.52 -53.45
N PHE A 21 -75.68 68.27 -53.14
CA PHE A 21 -75.06 68.61 -51.87
C PHE A 21 -73.99 69.68 -52.06
N GLY A 22 -74.06 70.75 -51.27
CA GLY A 22 -73.05 71.80 -51.22
C GLY A 22 -71.76 71.29 -50.59
N CYS A 23 -70.63 71.63 -51.23
CA CYS A 23 -69.28 71.28 -50.81
C CYS A 23 -68.42 72.55 -50.77
N GLY A 24 -67.25 72.48 -50.13
CA GLY A 24 -66.30 73.61 -50.10
C GLY A 24 -65.90 74.16 -51.48
N ASP A 25 -65.91 73.31 -52.52
CA ASP A 25 -65.52 73.66 -53.90
C ASP A 25 -66.71 73.66 -54.89
N GLY A 26 -67.93 73.89 -54.41
CA GLY A 26 -69.12 74.00 -55.27
C GLY A 26 -70.25 73.07 -54.84
N ALA A 27 -70.76 72.25 -55.74
CA ALA A 27 -71.81 71.30 -55.44
C ALA A 27 -71.55 69.95 -56.11
N ILE A 28 -71.86 68.87 -55.39
CA ILE A 28 -71.87 67.51 -55.92
C ILE A 28 -73.31 67.14 -56.25
N GLU A 29 -73.54 66.72 -57.49
CA GLU A 29 -74.82 66.28 -58.01
C GLU A 29 -74.79 64.75 -58.19
N LEU A 30 -75.68 64.05 -57.48
CA LEU A 30 -75.84 62.61 -57.52
C LEU A 30 -77.26 62.27 -57.98
N ALA A 31 -77.40 61.29 -58.86
CA ALA A 31 -78.72 60.77 -59.19
C ALA A 31 -79.35 60.09 -57.96
N ASP A 32 -80.67 60.24 -57.76
CA ASP A 32 -81.38 59.57 -56.66
C ASP A 32 -81.39 58.03 -56.78
N THR A 33 -80.95 57.51 -57.92
CA THR A 33 -80.79 56.09 -58.23
C THR A 33 -79.42 55.52 -57.84
N VAL A 34 -78.49 56.31 -57.31
CA VAL A 34 -77.16 55.82 -56.93
C VAL A 34 -77.30 54.87 -55.74
N THR A 35 -77.02 53.59 -55.96
CA THR A 35 -76.93 52.57 -54.91
C THR A 35 -75.47 52.38 -54.52
N LEU A 36 -75.18 52.47 -53.22
CA LEU A 36 -73.88 52.07 -52.70
C LEU A 36 -73.79 50.54 -52.69
N PRO A 37 -72.63 49.95 -53.01
CA PRO A 37 -72.47 48.50 -52.96
C PRO A 37 -72.71 47.99 -51.54
N HIS A 38 -73.66 47.06 -51.40
CA HIS A 38 -74.06 46.48 -50.11
C HIS A 38 -73.16 45.32 -49.65
N GLN A 39 -72.29 44.81 -50.53
CA GLN A 39 -71.44 43.65 -50.26
C GLN A 39 -69.98 43.98 -50.57
N PHE A 40 -69.16 43.94 -49.53
CA PHE A 40 -67.73 44.12 -49.59
C PHE A 40 -67.02 42.78 -49.33
N LYS A 41 -66.03 42.44 -50.17
CA LYS A 41 -65.18 41.25 -49.97
C LYS A 41 -63.76 41.69 -49.71
N SER A 42 -63.24 41.37 -48.53
CA SER A 42 -61.82 41.51 -48.20
C SER A 42 -61.20 40.14 -48.00
N LYS A 43 -59.97 39.96 -48.50
CA LYS A 43 -59.13 38.81 -48.18
C LYS A 43 -58.18 39.16 -47.03
N MET A 44 -58.21 38.37 -45.97
CA MET A 44 -57.29 38.45 -44.83
C MET A 44 -55.98 37.74 -45.17
N VAL A 45 -54.88 38.48 -45.09
CA VAL A 45 -53.53 38.03 -45.38
C VAL A 45 -52.72 37.96 -44.08
N PHE A 46 -52.01 36.85 -43.90
CA PHE A 46 -50.97 36.76 -42.88
C PHE A 46 -49.69 37.36 -43.48
N ASP A 47 -49.17 38.42 -42.85
CA ASP A 47 -48.11 39.26 -43.45
C ASP A 47 -46.73 38.92 -42.86
N ASN A 48 -46.54 39.21 -41.56
CA ASN A 48 -45.24 39.03 -40.90
C ASN A 48 -45.33 38.03 -39.76
N PHE A 49 -44.62 36.90 -39.89
CA PHE A 49 -44.33 36.04 -38.76
C PHE A 49 -43.00 36.45 -38.12
N ARG A 50 -43.00 36.65 -36.80
CA ARG A 50 -41.78 36.92 -36.03
C ARG A 50 -41.58 35.86 -34.97
N LEU A 51 -40.34 35.41 -34.83
CA LEU A 51 -39.87 34.59 -33.72
C LEU A 51 -38.91 35.40 -32.89
N LEU A 52 -39.04 35.35 -31.57
CA LEU A 52 -38.16 36.10 -30.65
C LEU A 52 -38.02 37.58 -31.06
N TYR A 53 -39.15 38.18 -31.46
CA TYR A 53 -39.26 39.56 -31.95
C TYR A 53 -38.62 39.88 -33.31
N GLN A 54 -38.01 38.91 -33.98
CA GLN A 54 -37.40 39.07 -35.30
C GLN A 54 -38.26 38.47 -36.41
N LYS A 55 -38.46 39.21 -37.50
CA LYS A 55 -39.16 38.70 -38.69
C LYS A 55 -38.34 37.56 -39.30
N VAL A 56 -39.00 36.44 -39.57
CA VAL A 56 -38.36 35.27 -40.18
C VAL A 56 -38.93 35.06 -41.58
N MET A 57 -38.05 34.75 -42.53
CA MET A 57 -38.42 34.47 -43.92
C MET A 57 -38.29 32.98 -44.25
N PRO A 58 -38.99 32.49 -45.28
CA PRO A 58 -38.86 31.11 -45.73
C PRO A 58 -37.41 30.82 -46.18
N GLY A 59 -36.84 29.71 -45.71
CA GLY A 59 -35.48 29.29 -46.09
C GLY A 59 -34.32 29.92 -45.31
N GLU A 60 -34.59 30.87 -44.40
CA GLU A 60 -33.57 31.39 -43.49
C GLU A 60 -33.13 30.35 -42.44
N LYS A 61 -31.85 30.41 -42.03
CA LYS A 61 -31.30 29.51 -41.01
C LYS A 61 -31.99 29.73 -39.67
N GLY A 62 -32.70 28.71 -39.17
CA GLY A 62 -33.48 28.79 -37.93
C GLY A 62 -34.93 29.26 -38.10
N SER A 63 -35.36 29.56 -39.33
CA SER A 63 -36.75 29.85 -39.64
C SER A 63 -37.58 28.56 -39.69
N PRO A 64 -38.77 28.52 -39.06
CA PRO A 64 -39.68 27.38 -39.15
C PRO A 64 -40.52 27.42 -40.44
N LEU A 65 -40.42 28.49 -41.22
CA LEU A 65 -41.21 28.70 -42.44
C LEU A 65 -40.53 28.03 -43.64
N LYS A 66 -41.29 27.20 -44.36
CA LYS A 66 -40.89 26.61 -45.66
C LYS A 66 -41.48 27.37 -46.85
N LYS A 67 -42.58 28.09 -46.62
CA LYS A 67 -43.30 28.93 -47.58
C LYS A 67 -43.64 30.25 -46.89
N GLU A 68 -44.11 31.23 -47.65
CA GLU A 68 -44.64 32.46 -47.06
C GLU A 68 -45.69 32.15 -45.99
N ILE A 69 -45.78 33.01 -44.98
CA ILE A 69 -46.67 32.78 -43.84
C ILE A 69 -48.14 32.71 -44.29
N ASP A 70 -48.52 33.45 -45.33
CA ASP A 70 -49.87 33.41 -45.89
C ASP A 70 -50.26 32.02 -46.43
N ASP A 71 -49.31 31.29 -47.01
CA ASP A 71 -49.51 29.95 -47.55
C ASP A 71 -49.25 28.83 -46.54
N THR A 72 -48.76 29.18 -45.35
CA THR A 72 -48.35 28.23 -44.33
C THR A 72 -49.56 27.78 -43.51
N ARG A 73 -49.81 26.47 -43.47
CA ARG A 73 -50.89 25.87 -42.65
C ARG A 73 -50.41 25.36 -41.30
N HIS A 74 -49.13 25.03 -41.18
CA HIS A 74 -48.55 24.41 -39.99
C HIS A 74 -47.12 24.89 -39.75
N ILE A 75 -46.85 25.37 -38.54
CA ILE A 75 -45.53 25.81 -38.08
C ILE A 75 -45.06 24.86 -36.98
N ILE A 76 -43.81 24.43 -37.06
CA ILE A 76 -43.15 23.63 -36.01
C ILE A 76 -42.10 24.52 -35.37
N LEU A 77 -42.26 24.81 -34.09
CA LEU A 77 -41.37 25.60 -33.27
C LEU A 77 -40.52 24.69 -32.39
N ASN A 78 -39.24 25.02 -32.25
CA ASN A 78 -38.39 24.39 -31.25
C ASN A 78 -38.76 24.85 -29.84
N TYR A 79 -38.35 24.08 -28.83
CA TYR A 79 -38.61 24.41 -27.42
C TYR A 79 -38.16 25.83 -27.02
N ASP A 80 -37.05 26.31 -27.59
CA ASP A 80 -36.47 27.63 -27.36
C ASP A 80 -37.16 28.76 -28.16
N GLN A 81 -38.08 28.42 -29.07
CA GLN A 81 -38.86 29.35 -29.89
C GLN A 81 -40.26 29.59 -29.30
N ASN A 82 -40.35 29.76 -27.98
CA ASN A 82 -41.60 29.86 -27.22
C ASN A 82 -42.26 31.26 -27.25
N ILE A 83 -41.72 32.19 -28.04
CA ILE A 83 -42.26 33.55 -28.26
C ILE A 83 -42.43 33.78 -29.75
N PHE A 84 -43.65 34.04 -30.19
CA PHE A 84 -43.95 34.39 -31.57
C PHE A 84 -44.95 35.53 -31.68
N SER A 85 -44.93 36.22 -32.82
CA SER A 85 -45.98 37.16 -33.20
C SER A 85 -46.34 37.03 -34.68
N LEU A 86 -47.61 37.27 -35.01
CA LEU A 86 -48.14 37.24 -36.37
C LEU A 86 -48.85 38.56 -36.67
N ASP A 87 -48.42 39.27 -37.70
CA ASP A 87 -49.15 40.41 -38.24
C ASP A 87 -50.19 39.90 -39.25
N VAL A 88 -51.40 40.46 -39.16
CA VAL A 88 -52.53 40.17 -40.03
C VAL A 88 -52.93 41.44 -40.74
N SER A 89 -53.39 41.36 -41.97
CA SER A 89 -53.92 42.51 -42.70
C SER A 89 -55.10 42.10 -43.55
N SER A 90 -55.98 43.04 -43.84
CA SER A 90 -57.17 42.83 -44.66
C SER A 90 -57.14 43.89 -45.74
N ILE A 91 -57.22 43.47 -47.00
CA ILE A 91 -57.12 44.39 -48.14
C ILE A 91 -58.49 45.06 -48.32
N ASN A 92 -58.61 46.33 -47.90
CA ASN A 92 -59.77 47.17 -48.11
C ASN A 92 -59.35 48.54 -48.65
N TYR A 93 -59.78 48.87 -49.87
CA TYR A 93 -59.47 50.14 -50.53
C TYR A 93 -60.49 51.24 -50.27
N ASP A 94 -61.70 50.88 -49.82
CA ASP A 94 -62.82 51.80 -49.64
C ASP A 94 -62.81 52.44 -48.24
N ASN A 95 -62.54 51.64 -47.20
CA ASN A 95 -62.36 52.13 -45.84
C ASN A 95 -61.43 51.22 -45.01
N PRO A 96 -60.10 51.41 -45.11
CA PRO A 96 -59.11 50.58 -44.43
C PRO A 96 -59.28 50.50 -42.89
N SER A 97 -59.87 51.55 -42.29
CA SER A 97 -60.00 51.70 -40.84
C SER A 97 -61.18 50.94 -40.22
N ASN A 98 -62.02 50.31 -41.05
CA ASN A 98 -63.30 49.71 -40.63
C ASN A 98 -63.23 48.20 -40.32
N ILE A 99 -62.03 47.59 -40.39
CA ILE A 99 -61.85 46.15 -40.12
C ILE A 99 -61.14 45.96 -38.78
N VAL A 100 -61.78 45.19 -37.90
CA VAL A 100 -61.25 44.82 -36.60
C VAL A 100 -60.96 43.32 -36.55
N TYR A 101 -59.98 42.94 -35.74
CA TYR A 101 -59.54 41.56 -35.60
C TYR A 101 -59.88 41.01 -34.22
N SER A 102 -60.10 39.71 -34.17
CA SER A 102 -60.18 38.94 -32.93
C SER A 102 -59.57 37.56 -33.18
N TRP A 103 -58.90 36.99 -32.19
CA TRP A 103 -58.18 35.74 -32.33
C TRP A 103 -58.24 34.90 -31.05
N LYS A 104 -57.91 33.62 -31.17
CA LYS A 104 -57.71 32.70 -30.04
C LYS A 104 -56.69 31.63 -30.38
N LEU A 105 -56.04 31.07 -29.36
CA LEU A 105 -55.05 30.00 -29.52
C LEU A 105 -55.55 28.76 -28.79
N GLU A 106 -56.24 27.90 -29.54
CA GLU A 106 -56.80 26.67 -28.99
C GLU A 106 -55.66 25.77 -28.48
N GLY A 107 -55.79 25.30 -27.24
CA GLY A 107 -54.74 24.58 -26.50
C GLY A 107 -53.86 25.46 -25.59
N PHE A 108 -53.99 26.79 -25.66
CA PHE A 108 -53.41 27.73 -24.67
C PHE A 108 -54.51 28.50 -23.95
N TYR A 109 -55.42 29.14 -24.70
CA TYR A 109 -56.60 29.82 -24.19
C TYR A 109 -57.72 29.80 -25.25
N ASP A 110 -58.87 29.21 -24.91
CA ASP A 110 -59.90 28.84 -25.89
C ASP A 110 -60.96 29.93 -26.16
N GLU A 111 -60.92 31.07 -25.47
CA GLU A 111 -61.82 32.21 -25.70
C GLU A 111 -61.24 33.23 -26.69
N TRP A 112 -62.12 33.93 -27.39
CA TRP A 112 -61.77 34.97 -28.34
C TRP A 112 -61.33 36.26 -27.64
N THR A 113 -60.29 36.92 -28.16
CA THR A 113 -59.92 38.26 -27.71
C THR A 113 -61.00 39.29 -28.05
N SER A 114 -61.00 40.40 -27.29
CA SER A 114 -61.80 41.58 -27.61
C SER A 114 -61.45 42.11 -29.00
N LEU A 115 -62.45 42.66 -29.69
CA LEU A 115 -62.26 43.29 -30.99
C LEU A 115 -61.22 44.40 -30.90
N THR A 116 -60.24 44.38 -31.78
CA THR A 116 -59.16 45.37 -31.78
C THR A 116 -58.73 45.73 -33.19
N ASN A 117 -58.35 47.00 -33.37
CA ASN A 117 -57.75 47.48 -34.62
C ASN A 117 -56.24 47.15 -34.67
N ASN A 118 -55.69 46.60 -33.58
CA ASN A 118 -54.32 46.13 -33.56
C ASN A 118 -54.22 44.85 -34.41
N ASN A 119 -53.30 44.89 -35.36
CA ASN A 119 -53.15 43.86 -36.37
C ASN A 119 -52.05 42.84 -36.02
N ARG A 120 -51.39 43.00 -34.86
CA ARG A 120 -50.32 42.12 -34.37
C ARG A 120 -50.78 41.21 -33.24
N ILE A 121 -50.80 39.91 -33.53
CA ILE A 121 -51.06 38.83 -32.57
C ILE A 121 -49.74 38.45 -31.91
N ARG A 122 -49.67 38.41 -30.57
CA ARG A 122 -48.44 38.06 -29.84
C ARG A 122 -48.73 37.04 -28.75
N TYR A 123 -47.91 35.99 -28.71
CA TYR A 123 -47.89 35.01 -27.62
C TYR A 123 -46.47 34.83 -27.09
N THR A 124 -46.36 34.70 -25.77
CA THR A 124 -45.10 34.55 -25.05
C THR A 124 -45.16 33.34 -24.13
N ASN A 125 -44.04 32.66 -23.98
CA ASN A 125 -43.87 31.54 -23.04
C ASN A 125 -44.84 30.37 -23.30
N ILE A 126 -44.98 29.96 -24.55
CA ILE A 126 -45.82 28.83 -24.93
C ILE A 126 -45.07 27.52 -24.65
N GLY A 127 -45.69 26.63 -23.88
CA GLY A 127 -45.11 25.32 -23.57
C GLY A 127 -45.07 24.35 -24.76
N PRO A 128 -44.42 23.19 -24.62
CA PRO A 128 -44.50 22.10 -25.61
C PRO A 128 -45.94 21.64 -25.78
N GLY A 129 -46.40 21.52 -27.03
CA GLY A 129 -47.80 21.17 -27.30
C GLY A 129 -48.21 21.36 -28.75
N LYS A 130 -49.47 21.04 -29.03
CA LYS A 130 -50.13 21.30 -30.31
C LYS A 130 -51.18 22.37 -30.10
N TYR A 131 -51.06 23.46 -30.85
CA TYR A 131 -51.91 24.63 -30.75
C TYR A 131 -52.56 24.94 -32.09
N LYS A 132 -53.73 25.56 -32.07
CA LYS A 132 -54.41 26.04 -33.28
C LYS A 132 -54.80 27.51 -33.10
N LEU A 133 -54.07 28.38 -33.79
CA LEU A 133 -54.38 29.80 -33.84
C LEU A 133 -55.55 30.01 -34.80
N ARG A 134 -56.61 30.67 -34.34
CA ARG A 134 -57.75 31.07 -35.18
C ARG A 134 -57.87 32.59 -35.15
N VAL A 135 -58.04 33.19 -36.31
CA VAL A 135 -58.12 34.65 -36.49
C VAL A 135 -59.35 34.95 -37.33
N ARG A 136 -60.14 35.94 -36.90
CA ARG A 136 -61.31 36.43 -37.63
C ARG A 136 -61.17 37.91 -37.92
N ALA A 137 -61.51 38.30 -39.14
CA ALA A 137 -61.66 39.69 -39.56
C ALA A 137 -63.15 40.05 -39.54
N ILE A 138 -63.50 41.13 -38.86
CA ILE A 138 -64.89 41.56 -38.62
C ILE A 138 -65.02 43.02 -39.05
N LEU A 139 -66.14 43.38 -39.68
CA LEU A 139 -66.46 44.77 -40.02
C LEU A 139 -67.00 45.50 -38.77
N MET A 140 -66.50 46.70 -38.46
CA MET A 140 -66.82 47.40 -37.21
C MET A 140 -68.28 47.87 -37.14
N ASP A 141 -68.86 48.29 -38.28
CA ASP A 141 -70.20 48.88 -38.34
C ASP A 141 -71.32 47.90 -37.97
N ASP A 142 -71.30 46.69 -38.54
CA ASP A 142 -72.38 45.70 -38.42
C ASP A 142 -71.95 44.38 -37.72
N HIS A 143 -70.70 44.32 -37.27
CA HIS A 143 -70.07 43.13 -36.67
C HIS A 143 -70.12 41.90 -37.59
N HIS A 144 -70.22 42.10 -38.91
CA HIS A 144 -70.25 41.01 -39.87
C HIS A 144 -68.88 40.33 -40.00
N LEU A 145 -68.88 39.00 -39.95
CA LEU A 145 -67.68 38.20 -40.13
C LEU A 145 -67.29 38.18 -41.62
N LEU A 146 -66.15 38.79 -41.95
CA LEU A 146 -65.64 38.84 -43.32
C LEU A 146 -64.92 37.53 -43.68
N GLU A 147 -63.99 37.10 -42.83
CA GLU A 147 -63.21 35.90 -43.06
C GLU A 147 -62.67 35.35 -41.73
N GLU A 148 -62.54 34.01 -41.65
CA GLU A 148 -61.84 33.33 -40.57
C GLU A 148 -60.73 32.44 -41.15
N ARG A 149 -59.53 32.51 -40.57
CA ARG A 149 -58.40 31.64 -40.94
C ARG A 149 -57.79 30.99 -39.72
N SER A 150 -57.20 29.81 -39.94
CA SER A 150 -56.53 29.05 -38.88
C SER A 150 -55.11 28.63 -39.26
N LEU A 151 -54.21 28.63 -38.28
CA LEU A 151 -52.82 28.23 -38.38
C LEU A 151 -52.48 27.24 -37.27
N PHE A 152 -51.99 26.05 -37.64
CA PHE A 152 -51.53 25.06 -36.65
C PHE A 152 -50.11 25.39 -36.20
N ILE A 153 -49.83 25.28 -34.91
CA ILE A 153 -48.52 25.55 -34.31
C ILE A 153 -48.16 24.40 -33.38
N THR A 154 -47.04 23.72 -33.61
CA THR A 154 -46.53 22.66 -32.73
C THR A 154 -45.22 23.10 -32.10
N VAL A 155 -45.15 23.14 -30.77
CA VAL A 155 -43.91 23.39 -30.03
C VAL A 155 -43.31 22.05 -29.60
N THR A 156 -42.09 21.74 -30.01
CA THR A 156 -41.41 20.48 -29.66
C THR A 156 -40.91 20.47 -28.22
N PRO A 157 -40.93 19.31 -27.52
CA PRO A 157 -40.37 19.20 -26.18
C PRO A 157 -38.84 19.33 -26.19
N PRO A 158 -38.21 19.73 -25.07
CA PRO A 158 -36.76 19.83 -24.98
C PRO A 158 -36.11 18.44 -25.06
N TRP A 159 -34.87 18.38 -25.54
CA TRP A 159 -34.19 17.10 -25.80
C TRP A 159 -34.06 16.20 -24.56
N TRP A 160 -33.86 16.78 -23.36
CA TRP A 160 -33.76 16.03 -22.09
C TRP A 160 -35.10 15.42 -21.62
N ALA A 161 -36.22 15.88 -22.17
CA ALA A 161 -37.56 15.34 -21.87
C ALA A 161 -38.07 14.39 -22.97
N THR A 162 -37.17 13.93 -23.85
CA THR A 162 -37.52 12.98 -24.92
C THR A 162 -37.49 11.53 -24.42
N PHE A 163 -38.22 10.66 -25.10
CA PHE A 163 -38.18 9.21 -24.87
C PHE A 163 -36.75 8.65 -24.95
N TRP A 164 -35.95 9.13 -25.91
CA TRP A 164 -34.55 8.73 -26.07
C TRP A 164 -33.65 9.19 -24.91
N ALA A 165 -33.91 10.37 -24.34
CA ALA A 165 -33.21 10.81 -23.13
C ALA A 165 -33.56 9.91 -21.93
N GLY A 166 -34.81 9.47 -21.80
CA GLY A 166 -35.22 8.47 -20.80
C GLY A 166 -34.45 7.14 -20.93
N ILE A 167 -34.29 6.63 -22.15
CA ILE A 167 -33.47 5.44 -22.42
C ILE A 167 -32.01 5.67 -22.00
N LEU A 168 -31.43 6.82 -22.34
CA LEU A 168 -30.06 7.16 -21.96
C LEU A 168 -29.88 7.19 -20.44
N TYR A 169 -30.82 7.79 -19.70
CA TYR A 169 -30.80 7.80 -18.23
C TYR A 169 -30.86 6.40 -17.64
N LEU A 170 -31.70 5.52 -18.20
CA LEU A 170 -31.78 4.12 -17.77
C LEU A 170 -30.45 3.38 -17.99
N ILE A 171 -29.81 3.58 -19.15
CA ILE A 171 -28.50 2.98 -19.45
C ILE A 171 -27.43 3.47 -18.47
N ILE A 172 -27.38 4.77 -18.20
CA ILE A 172 -26.44 5.34 -17.23
C ILE A 172 -26.69 4.77 -15.83
N PHE A 173 -27.94 4.67 -15.41
CA PHE A 173 -28.31 4.09 -14.11
C PHE A 173 -27.85 2.63 -13.98
N ILE A 174 -28.10 1.80 -15.00
CA ILE A 174 -27.65 0.40 -15.03
C ILE A 174 -26.11 0.33 -15.00
N LEU A 175 -25.43 1.17 -15.78
CA LEU A 175 -23.96 1.19 -15.83
C LEU A 175 -23.36 1.53 -14.44
N VAL A 176 -23.91 2.55 -13.77
CA VAL A 176 -23.50 2.92 -12.41
C VAL A 176 -23.75 1.76 -11.45
N GLY A 177 -24.93 1.12 -11.51
CA GLY A 177 -25.25 -0.06 -10.71
C GLY A 177 -24.25 -1.19 -10.90
N VAL A 178 -23.89 -1.52 -12.15
CA VAL A 178 -22.89 -2.55 -12.49
C VAL A 178 -21.51 -2.18 -11.93
N ILE A 179 -21.09 -0.92 -12.05
CA ILE A 179 -19.80 -0.45 -11.51
C ILE A 179 -19.76 -0.58 -9.99
N VAL A 180 -20.83 -0.16 -9.29
CA VAL A 180 -20.93 -0.26 -7.83
C VAL A 180 -20.93 -1.72 -7.38
N LEU A 181 -21.72 -2.59 -8.01
CA LEU A 181 -21.75 -4.03 -7.71
C LEU A 181 -20.37 -4.67 -7.92
N ARG A 182 -19.70 -4.34 -9.04
CA ARG A 182 -18.35 -4.82 -9.33
C ARG A 182 -17.34 -4.36 -8.27
N TYR A 183 -17.44 -3.11 -7.82
CA TYR A 183 -16.60 -2.59 -6.75
C TYR A 183 -16.83 -3.34 -5.43
N LEU A 184 -18.08 -3.58 -5.05
CA LEU A 184 -18.44 -4.31 -3.83
C LEU A 184 -17.96 -5.77 -3.88
N TRP A 185 -18.10 -6.45 -5.02
CA TRP A 185 -17.60 -7.81 -5.22
C TRP A 185 -16.08 -7.89 -5.08
N LEU A 186 -15.35 -6.99 -5.75
CA LEU A 186 -13.87 -6.93 -5.64
C LEU A 186 -13.41 -6.62 -4.22
N ARG A 187 -14.14 -5.78 -3.49
CA ARG A 187 -13.84 -5.47 -2.08
C ARG A 187 -14.09 -6.68 -1.18
N LYS A 188 -15.20 -7.39 -1.38
CA LYS A 188 -15.55 -8.59 -0.60
C LYS A 188 -14.53 -9.72 -0.83
N ASP A 189 -14.16 -9.95 -2.08
CA ASP A 189 -13.16 -10.96 -2.45
C ASP A 189 -11.80 -10.68 -1.79
N ARG A 190 -11.32 -9.43 -1.88
CA ARG A 190 -10.08 -9.00 -1.19
C ARG A 190 -10.11 -9.18 0.32
N ASN A 191 -11.25 -8.91 0.96
CA ASN A 191 -11.39 -9.10 2.40
C ASN A 191 -11.38 -10.58 2.77
N ASN A 192 -12.13 -11.42 2.04
CA ASN A 192 -12.13 -12.86 2.24
C ASN A 192 -10.72 -13.45 2.06
N SER A 193 -9.95 -13.00 1.06
CA SER A 193 -8.55 -13.40 0.89
C SER A 193 -7.69 -13.04 2.10
N LYS A 194 -7.78 -11.81 2.61
CA LYS A 194 -7.02 -11.36 3.78
C LYS A 194 -7.35 -12.17 5.03
N GLU A 195 -8.62 -12.48 5.26
CA GLU A 195 -9.06 -13.30 6.39
C GLU A 195 -8.53 -14.73 6.28
N LYS A 196 -8.60 -15.34 5.09
CA LYS A 196 -7.99 -16.66 4.84
C LYS A 196 -6.49 -16.66 5.18
N ILE A 197 -5.75 -15.64 4.78
CA ILE A 197 -4.31 -15.58 5.06
C ILE A 197 -4.04 -15.42 6.55
N ARG A 198 -4.78 -14.54 7.24
CA ARG A 198 -4.66 -14.41 8.70
C ARG A 198 -4.96 -15.72 9.40
N PHE A 199 -5.99 -16.44 8.96
CA PHE A 199 -6.29 -17.77 9.47
C PHE A 199 -5.07 -18.70 9.32
N PHE A 200 -4.49 -18.83 8.12
CA PHE A 200 -3.32 -19.68 7.91
C PHE A 200 -2.07 -19.25 8.70
N ILE A 201 -1.83 -17.94 8.85
CA ILE A 201 -0.72 -17.43 9.67
C ILE A 201 -0.93 -17.77 11.15
N ASN A 202 -2.16 -17.65 11.65
CA ASN A 202 -2.48 -18.00 13.05
C ASN A 202 -2.38 -19.51 13.26
N THR A 203 -2.99 -20.32 12.39
CA THR A 203 -2.89 -21.79 12.43
C THR A 203 -1.43 -22.26 12.37
N ALA A 204 -0.58 -21.57 11.62
CA ALA A 204 0.86 -21.84 11.61
C ALA A 204 1.51 -21.73 12.98
N HIS A 205 1.16 -20.68 13.71
CA HIS A 205 1.69 -20.40 15.04
C HIS A 205 1.15 -21.44 16.03
N ASP A 206 -0.16 -21.69 15.97
CA ASP A 206 -0.83 -22.73 16.76
C ASP A 206 -0.25 -24.13 16.53
N ILE A 207 0.34 -24.40 15.36
CA ILE A 207 1.06 -25.66 15.06
C ILE A 207 2.54 -25.60 15.51
N ARG A 208 3.25 -24.49 15.31
CA ARG A 208 4.69 -24.40 15.61
C ARG A 208 4.99 -24.40 17.10
N THR A 209 4.14 -23.80 17.93
CA THR A 209 4.32 -23.77 19.38
C THR A 209 4.32 -25.19 19.98
N PRO A 210 3.32 -26.06 19.73
CA PRO A 210 3.37 -27.44 20.21
C PRO A 210 4.52 -28.25 19.59
N LEU A 211 4.90 -28.01 18.33
CA LEU A 211 6.10 -28.65 17.76
C LEU A 211 7.40 -28.22 18.47
N THR A 212 7.48 -26.97 18.95
CA THR A 212 8.61 -26.50 19.77
C THR A 212 8.64 -27.21 21.12
N LEU A 213 7.46 -27.35 21.74
CA LEU A 213 7.25 -28.08 22.99
C LEU A 213 7.50 -29.59 22.88
N ILE A 214 7.51 -30.16 21.69
CA ILE A 214 7.95 -31.55 21.47
C ILE A 214 9.46 -31.59 21.20
N LYS A 215 9.94 -30.76 20.27
CA LYS A 215 11.32 -30.81 19.80
C LYS A 215 12.34 -30.46 20.89
N ALA A 216 12.12 -29.36 21.61
CA ALA A 216 13.11 -28.86 22.55
C ALA A 216 13.32 -29.80 23.75
N PRO A 217 12.27 -30.34 24.42
CA PRO A 217 12.46 -31.34 25.46
C PRO A 217 13.12 -32.63 24.97
N LEU A 218 12.78 -33.11 23.76
CA LEU A 218 13.43 -34.29 23.18
C LEU A 218 14.94 -34.06 22.96
N GLY A 219 15.32 -32.84 22.54
CA GLY A 219 16.72 -32.44 22.42
C GLY A 219 17.45 -32.42 23.76
N GLU A 220 16.82 -31.88 24.81
CA GLU A 220 17.36 -31.89 26.18
C GLU A 220 17.54 -33.31 26.71
N ILE A 221 16.57 -34.21 26.53
CA ILE A 221 16.68 -35.62 26.92
C ILE A 221 17.83 -36.31 26.17
N LEU A 222 17.96 -36.06 24.86
CA LEU A 222 19.03 -36.66 24.05
C LEU A 222 20.44 -36.34 24.58
N LYS A 223 20.58 -35.18 25.22
CA LYS A 223 21.84 -34.65 25.71
C LYS A 223 22.11 -34.96 27.19
N ASN A 224 21.14 -34.70 28.04
CA ASN A 224 21.34 -34.69 29.49
C ASN A 224 21.11 -36.07 30.12
N GLU A 225 20.33 -36.93 29.46
CA GLU A 225 20.04 -38.28 29.95
C GLU A 225 20.97 -39.33 29.35
N ASN A 226 21.35 -40.32 30.17
CA ASN A 226 22.11 -41.48 29.72
C ASN A 226 21.18 -42.51 29.05
N LEU A 227 20.88 -42.26 27.78
CA LEU A 227 20.02 -43.10 26.97
C LEU A 227 20.74 -44.35 26.44
N SER A 228 20.02 -45.47 26.40
CA SER A 228 20.44 -46.67 25.64
C SER A 228 20.53 -46.35 24.14
N GLU A 229 21.25 -47.18 23.39
CA GLU A 229 21.36 -47.03 21.93
C GLU A 229 19.98 -46.99 21.27
N GLN A 230 19.07 -47.87 21.68
CA GLN A 230 17.68 -47.89 21.22
C GLN A 230 16.91 -46.61 21.63
N GLY A 231 17.14 -46.09 22.84
CA GLY A 231 16.54 -44.83 23.30
C GLY A 231 16.97 -43.64 22.45
N ARG A 232 18.26 -43.56 22.10
CA ARG A 232 18.80 -42.54 21.19
C ARG A 232 18.19 -42.64 19.79
N ILE A 233 18.05 -43.84 19.24
CA ILE A 233 17.41 -44.06 17.94
C ILE A 233 15.96 -43.57 17.97
N ASN A 234 15.19 -43.95 18.99
CA ASN A 234 13.78 -43.56 19.10
C ASN A 234 13.58 -42.04 19.26
N ILE A 235 14.42 -41.37 20.05
CA ILE A 235 14.35 -39.91 20.22
C ILE A 235 14.74 -39.19 18.94
N ASN A 236 15.80 -39.62 18.25
CA ASN A 236 16.18 -39.06 16.96
C ASN A 236 15.05 -39.21 15.91
N LEU A 237 14.36 -40.36 15.90
CA LEU A 237 13.18 -40.56 15.04
C LEU A 237 12.05 -39.59 15.40
N ALA A 238 11.78 -39.35 16.69
CA ALA A 238 10.75 -38.41 17.12
C ALA A 238 11.09 -36.95 16.74
N ILE A 239 12.34 -36.53 16.93
CA ILE A 239 12.83 -35.21 16.50
C ILE A 239 12.69 -35.06 14.99
N GLN A 240 13.12 -36.06 14.21
CA GLN A 240 13.02 -36.04 12.75
C GLN A 240 11.55 -35.93 12.28
N ASN A 241 10.62 -36.62 12.93
CA ASN A 241 9.19 -36.49 12.61
C ASN A 241 8.63 -35.10 12.96
N THR A 242 9.08 -34.50 14.06
CA THR A 242 8.71 -33.15 14.46
C THR A 242 9.19 -32.11 13.42
N ASP A 243 10.40 -32.28 12.91
CA ASP A 243 10.94 -31.45 11.83
C ASP A 243 10.15 -31.61 10.52
N ASN A 244 9.79 -32.84 10.15
CA ASN A 244 8.95 -33.10 8.97
C ASN A 244 7.58 -32.40 9.09
N LEU A 245 6.95 -32.44 10.27
CA LEU A 245 5.67 -31.76 10.52
C LEU A 245 5.81 -30.23 10.46
N SER A 246 6.91 -29.69 10.99
CA SER A 246 7.20 -28.25 10.92
C SER A 246 7.39 -27.79 9.47
N GLU A 247 8.08 -28.59 8.65
CA GLU A 247 8.26 -28.31 7.23
C GLU A 247 6.93 -28.39 6.46
N LEU A 248 6.09 -29.38 6.76
CA LEU A 248 4.75 -29.54 6.23
C LEU A 248 3.88 -28.31 6.49
N ALA A 249 3.81 -27.87 7.76
CA ALA A 249 3.09 -26.68 8.16
C ALA A 249 3.61 -25.45 7.39
N SER A 250 4.94 -25.26 7.38
CA SER A 250 5.59 -24.15 6.67
C SER A 250 5.26 -24.13 5.17
N ASN A 251 5.29 -25.28 4.50
CA ASN A 251 4.96 -25.39 3.09
C ASN A 251 3.48 -25.09 2.80
N LEU A 252 2.56 -25.52 3.67
CA LEU A 252 1.12 -25.23 3.53
C LEU A 252 0.85 -23.72 3.63
N ILE A 253 1.48 -23.03 4.57
CA ILE A 253 1.30 -21.58 4.75
C ILE A 253 1.88 -20.81 3.57
N ASN A 254 3.08 -21.20 3.12
CA ASN A 254 3.72 -20.60 1.95
C ASN A 254 2.84 -20.78 0.69
N PHE A 255 2.17 -21.92 0.56
CA PHE A 255 1.25 -22.20 -0.54
C PHE A 255 0.04 -21.25 -0.56
N GLU A 256 -0.61 -21.07 0.58
CA GLU A 256 -1.78 -20.17 0.71
C GLU A 256 -1.39 -18.70 0.54
N LYS A 257 -0.22 -18.31 1.07
CA LYS A 257 0.31 -16.95 0.91
C LYS A 257 0.54 -16.61 -0.56
N GLU A 258 1.17 -17.50 -1.32
CA GLU A 258 1.45 -17.29 -2.75
C GLU A 258 0.18 -17.27 -3.62
N GLU A 259 -0.87 -18.01 -3.24
CA GLU A 259 -2.16 -17.96 -3.94
C GLU A 259 -2.85 -16.60 -3.80
N LEU A 260 -2.72 -15.97 -2.63
CA LEU A 260 -3.55 -14.82 -2.26
C LEU A 260 -2.84 -13.47 -2.39
N TYR A 261 -1.50 -13.39 -2.26
CA TYR A 261 -0.75 -12.12 -2.27
C TYR A 261 0.03 -11.82 -3.56
N THR A 262 0.45 -12.82 -4.33
CA THR A 262 1.49 -12.60 -5.34
C THR A 262 0.98 -12.63 -6.78
N SER A 263 0.05 -11.72 -7.08
CA SER A 263 -0.27 -11.42 -8.50
C SER A 263 0.81 -10.56 -9.17
N THR A 264 1.69 -9.91 -8.40
CA THR A 264 2.77 -9.05 -8.88
C THR A 264 4.15 -9.67 -8.63
N VAL A 265 4.91 -9.90 -9.70
CA VAL A 265 6.28 -10.42 -9.63
C VAL A 265 7.27 -9.28 -9.78
N TYR A 266 8.10 -9.06 -8.76
CA TYR A 266 9.17 -8.07 -8.81
C TYR A 266 10.45 -8.73 -9.30
N VAL A 267 10.95 -8.28 -10.44
CA VAL A 267 12.13 -8.87 -11.07
C VAL A 267 13.31 -7.92 -11.06
N SER A 268 14.51 -8.49 -10.98
CA SER A 268 15.78 -7.77 -11.13
C SER A 268 16.67 -8.50 -12.12
N ARG A 269 17.69 -7.80 -12.60
CA ARG A 269 18.60 -8.31 -13.64
C ARG A 269 19.70 -9.13 -13.01
N TYR A 270 19.84 -10.37 -13.46
CA TYR A 270 20.90 -11.30 -13.04
C TYR A 270 21.55 -11.96 -14.25
N GLU A 271 22.83 -12.28 -14.13
CA GLU A 271 23.50 -13.18 -15.09
C GLU A 271 23.16 -14.63 -14.69
N LEU A 272 22.49 -15.36 -15.59
CA LEU A 272 21.85 -16.64 -15.28
C LEU A 272 22.87 -17.72 -14.87
N ASN A 273 23.98 -17.84 -15.60
CA ASN A 273 24.96 -18.90 -15.34
C ASN A 273 25.62 -18.72 -13.95
N ASN A 274 26.03 -17.50 -13.62
CA ASN A 274 26.63 -17.16 -12.34
C ASN A 274 25.62 -17.34 -11.19
N TYR A 275 24.38 -16.90 -11.38
CA TYR A 275 23.31 -17.09 -10.39
C TYR A 275 23.07 -18.58 -10.08
N ILE A 276 22.94 -19.44 -11.10
CA ILE A 276 22.70 -20.87 -10.89
C ILE A 276 23.92 -21.55 -10.27
N LYS A 277 25.14 -21.30 -10.77
CA LYS A 277 26.36 -21.88 -10.22
C LYS A 277 26.52 -21.58 -8.73
N ASN A 278 26.39 -20.30 -8.35
CA ASN A 278 26.49 -19.89 -6.95
C ASN A 278 25.40 -20.53 -6.08
N TYR A 279 24.20 -20.72 -6.63
CA TYR A 279 23.11 -21.37 -5.91
C TYR A 279 23.33 -22.88 -5.73
N LEU A 280 23.99 -23.56 -6.67
CA LEU A 280 24.25 -25.01 -6.59
C LEU A 280 25.31 -25.38 -5.54
N GLU A 281 26.23 -24.47 -5.20
CA GLU A 281 27.28 -24.69 -4.20
C GLU A 281 26.74 -25.21 -2.85
N GLN A 282 25.59 -24.71 -2.42
CA GLN A 282 24.98 -25.11 -1.14
C GLN A 282 24.57 -26.60 -1.09
N PHE A 283 24.50 -27.29 -2.23
CA PHE A 283 24.16 -28.71 -2.30
C PHE A 283 25.38 -29.63 -2.41
N ASN A 284 26.58 -29.09 -2.65
CA ASN A 284 27.80 -29.88 -2.87
C ASN A 284 28.14 -30.77 -1.67
N LEU A 285 28.00 -30.27 -0.44
CA LEU A 285 28.29 -31.05 0.77
C LEU A 285 27.33 -32.25 0.93
N TYR A 286 26.04 -32.03 0.66
CA TYR A 286 25.02 -33.09 0.73
C TYR A 286 25.25 -34.15 -0.36
N ALA A 287 25.53 -33.71 -1.58
CA ALA A 287 25.79 -34.59 -2.71
C ALA A 287 27.04 -35.45 -2.49
N ARG A 288 28.13 -34.87 -1.97
CA ARG A 288 29.35 -35.61 -1.59
C ARG A 288 29.09 -36.68 -0.53
N LYS A 289 28.31 -36.36 0.52
CA LYS A 289 27.92 -37.33 1.56
C LYS A 289 27.17 -38.53 0.99
N ARG A 290 26.38 -38.34 -0.07
CA ARG A 290 25.62 -39.39 -0.76
C ARG A 290 26.31 -39.94 -2.01
N GLN A 291 27.55 -39.53 -2.29
CA GLN A 291 28.28 -39.90 -3.52
C GLN A 291 27.48 -39.64 -4.80
N ILE A 292 26.75 -38.51 -4.87
CA ILE A 292 26.01 -38.09 -6.05
C ILE A 292 26.82 -36.98 -6.75
N ASN A 293 26.98 -37.05 -8.07
CA ASN A 293 27.64 -35.99 -8.83
C ASN A 293 26.62 -34.95 -9.32
N ILE A 294 26.92 -33.67 -9.07
CA ILE A 294 26.16 -32.55 -9.64
C ILE A 294 26.91 -32.01 -10.85
N ILE A 295 26.27 -32.00 -12.01
CA ILE A 295 26.86 -31.55 -13.28
C ILE A 295 26.10 -30.29 -13.74
N PHE A 296 26.83 -29.20 -14.05
CA PHE A 296 26.23 -27.98 -14.60
C PHE A 296 26.67 -27.77 -16.05
N GLU A 297 25.71 -27.62 -16.95
CA GLU A 297 25.95 -27.40 -18.38
C GLU A 297 25.16 -26.18 -18.89
N THR A 298 25.70 -25.49 -19.90
CA THR A 298 25.04 -24.33 -20.51
C THR A 298 25.37 -24.28 -22.00
N ASN A 299 24.43 -23.77 -22.81
CA ASN A 299 24.62 -23.59 -24.25
C ASN A 299 24.90 -22.14 -24.67
N PHE A 300 25.19 -21.25 -23.71
CA PHE A 300 25.57 -19.87 -23.96
C PHE A 300 26.62 -19.40 -22.96
N GLU A 301 27.48 -18.45 -23.36
CA GLU A 301 28.53 -17.90 -22.49
C GLU A 301 27.94 -17.03 -21.37
N SER A 302 27.06 -16.10 -21.71
CA SER A 302 26.40 -15.20 -20.78
C SER A 302 24.97 -14.87 -21.20
N GLN A 303 24.06 -14.79 -20.24
CA GLN A 303 22.69 -14.33 -20.49
C GLN A 303 22.14 -13.57 -19.29
N GLU A 304 21.84 -12.29 -19.50
CA GLU A 304 21.06 -11.52 -18.52
C GLU A 304 19.58 -11.92 -18.57
N VAL A 305 19.02 -12.21 -17.40
CA VAL A 305 17.62 -12.58 -17.21
C VAL A 305 16.98 -11.71 -16.13
N TRP A 306 15.67 -11.52 -16.26
CA TRP A 306 14.85 -10.87 -15.25
C TRP A 306 14.21 -11.94 -14.39
N LEU A 307 14.60 -12.01 -13.11
CA LEU A 307 14.01 -12.95 -12.17
C LEU A 307 13.77 -12.34 -10.80
N ASP A 308 12.70 -12.81 -10.15
CA ASP A 308 12.49 -12.69 -8.71
C ASP A 308 13.34 -13.76 -8.01
N ARG A 309 14.39 -13.31 -7.31
CA ARG A 309 15.36 -14.18 -6.65
C ARG A 309 14.69 -15.11 -5.62
N ASN A 310 13.78 -14.60 -4.80
CA ASN A 310 13.16 -15.41 -3.74
C ASN A 310 12.33 -16.55 -4.32
N LYS A 311 11.56 -16.27 -5.38
CA LYS A 311 10.76 -17.30 -6.07
C LYS A 311 11.64 -18.31 -6.77
N MET A 312 12.68 -17.84 -7.46
CA MET A 312 13.60 -18.71 -8.20
C MET A 312 14.41 -19.61 -7.27
N ASP A 313 14.93 -19.07 -6.16
CA ASP A 313 15.62 -19.83 -5.10
C ASP A 313 14.69 -20.95 -4.58
N SER A 314 13.41 -20.65 -4.34
CA SER A 314 12.44 -21.63 -3.87
C SER A 314 12.12 -22.72 -4.91
N ILE A 315 12.03 -22.36 -6.19
CA ILE A 315 11.81 -23.31 -7.29
C ILE A 315 13.01 -24.26 -7.39
N ILE A 316 14.23 -23.72 -7.47
CA ILE A 316 15.46 -24.50 -7.64
C ILE A 316 15.70 -25.37 -6.40
N ARG A 317 15.50 -24.83 -5.19
CA ARG A 317 15.66 -25.60 -3.94
C ARG A 317 14.79 -26.84 -3.96
N ASN A 318 13.49 -26.70 -4.20
CA ASN A 318 12.56 -27.83 -4.16
C ASN A 318 12.88 -28.89 -5.23
N LEU A 319 13.23 -28.47 -6.45
CA LEU A 319 13.59 -29.41 -7.52
C LEU A 319 14.92 -30.12 -7.23
N MET A 320 15.94 -29.41 -6.76
CA MET A 320 17.24 -29.99 -6.41
C MET A 320 17.15 -30.92 -5.21
N THR A 321 16.41 -30.54 -4.15
CA THR A 321 16.22 -31.42 -2.99
C THR A 321 15.48 -32.69 -3.39
N ASN A 322 14.50 -32.62 -4.30
CA ASN A 322 13.84 -33.81 -4.82
C ASN A 322 14.81 -34.66 -5.65
N ALA A 323 15.54 -34.07 -6.60
CA ALA A 323 16.54 -34.78 -7.40
C ALA A 323 17.55 -35.54 -6.52
N LEU A 324 18.17 -34.86 -5.55
CA LEU A 324 19.19 -35.45 -4.67
C LEU A 324 18.64 -36.49 -3.69
N LYS A 325 17.37 -36.40 -3.35
CA LYS A 325 16.70 -37.30 -2.41
C LYS A 325 16.23 -38.59 -3.07
N TYR A 326 15.78 -38.52 -4.32
CA TYR A 326 15.28 -39.65 -5.10
C TYR A 326 16.36 -40.30 -5.98
N THR A 327 17.56 -39.73 -6.05
CA THR A 327 18.73 -40.34 -6.70
C THR A 327 19.44 -41.30 -5.75
N CYS A 328 19.70 -42.51 -6.24
CA CYS A 328 20.47 -43.52 -5.51
C CYS A 328 21.95 -43.11 -5.37
N GLN A 329 22.65 -43.72 -4.42
CA GLN A 329 24.09 -43.50 -4.21
C GLN A 329 24.88 -43.81 -5.50
N GLY A 330 25.82 -42.94 -5.88
CA GLY A 330 26.59 -43.07 -7.14
C GLY A 330 25.89 -42.48 -8.38
N GLY A 331 24.67 -41.96 -8.24
CA GLY A 331 23.93 -41.35 -9.34
C GLY A 331 24.38 -39.94 -9.72
N ASN A 332 23.74 -39.38 -10.75
CA ASN A 332 24.05 -38.05 -11.27
C ASN A 332 22.80 -37.14 -11.28
N VAL A 333 23.02 -35.86 -10.98
CA VAL A 333 22.02 -34.80 -11.16
C VAL A 333 22.60 -33.72 -12.06
N THR A 334 22.01 -33.55 -13.25
CA THR A 334 22.46 -32.60 -14.27
C THR A 334 21.54 -31.39 -14.31
N VAL A 335 22.11 -30.19 -14.17
CA VAL A 335 21.41 -28.90 -14.32
C VAL A 335 21.89 -28.23 -15.60
N GLN A 336 20.99 -28.09 -16.57
CA GLN A 336 21.29 -27.48 -17.86
C GLN A 336 20.55 -26.15 -18.03
N THR A 337 21.24 -25.13 -18.54
CA THR A 337 20.61 -23.86 -18.94
C THR A 337 20.63 -23.70 -20.46
N GLN A 338 19.50 -23.28 -21.02
CA GLN A 338 19.35 -23.05 -22.46
C GLN A 338 18.62 -21.74 -22.75
N LYS A 339 18.81 -21.16 -23.93
CA LYS A 339 18.03 -20.00 -24.38
C LYS A 339 17.51 -20.12 -25.81
N ASN A 340 16.41 -19.42 -26.07
CA ASN A 340 15.96 -19.08 -27.42
C ASN A 340 15.71 -17.56 -27.50
N LYS A 341 15.11 -17.08 -28.61
CA LYS A 341 14.89 -15.64 -28.85
C LYS A 341 13.98 -14.95 -27.83
N SER A 342 13.08 -15.67 -27.17
CA SER A 342 12.04 -15.09 -26.30
C SER A 342 12.00 -15.65 -24.88
N HIS A 343 12.59 -16.82 -24.66
CA HIS A 343 12.57 -17.57 -23.41
C HIS A 343 13.95 -18.13 -23.08
N TRP A 344 14.20 -18.28 -21.79
CA TRP A 344 15.30 -19.04 -21.24
C TRP A 344 14.75 -20.26 -20.48
N PHE A 345 15.58 -21.29 -20.37
CA PHE A 345 15.19 -22.59 -19.87
C PHE A 345 16.17 -23.08 -18.81
N ILE A 346 15.65 -23.76 -17.79
CA ILE A 346 16.41 -24.56 -16.84
C ILE A 346 15.87 -25.98 -16.92
N THR A 347 16.75 -26.94 -17.16
CA THR A 347 16.42 -28.36 -17.14
C THR A 347 17.17 -29.00 -15.98
N ILE A 348 16.47 -29.75 -15.13
CA ILE A 348 17.06 -30.53 -14.04
C ILE A 348 16.74 -31.99 -14.32
N THR A 349 17.77 -32.80 -14.51
CA THR A 349 17.67 -34.23 -14.79
C THR A 349 18.34 -35.02 -13.67
N ASP A 350 17.63 -35.99 -13.10
CA ASP A 350 18.17 -36.93 -12.13
C ASP A 350 18.17 -38.35 -12.67
N THR A 351 19.10 -39.18 -12.20
CA THR A 351 19.15 -40.64 -12.48
C THR A 351 18.51 -41.44 -11.34
N GLY A 352 17.42 -40.93 -10.76
CA GLY A 352 16.75 -41.54 -9.63
C GLY A 352 15.72 -42.61 -10.00
N ILE A 353 14.87 -42.95 -9.04
CA ILE A 353 13.85 -44.00 -9.15
C ILE A 353 12.75 -43.75 -10.21
N GLY A 354 12.70 -42.55 -10.80
CA GLY A 354 11.67 -42.16 -11.76
C GLY A 354 10.25 -42.14 -11.18
N ILE A 355 9.27 -41.81 -12.03
CA ILE A 355 7.85 -41.67 -11.68
C ILE A 355 6.99 -42.52 -12.64
N PRO A 356 6.14 -43.43 -12.12
CA PRO A 356 5.26 -44.26 -12.94
C PRO A 356 4.35 -43.45 -13.87
N ALA A 357 4.20 -43.87 -15.14
CA ALA A 357 3.51 -43.11 -16.19
C ALA A 357 2.03 -42.80 -15.88
N ASN A 358 1.35 -43.69 -15.16
CA ASN A 358 -0.04 -43.53 -14.70
C ASN A 358 -0.22 -42.41 -13.65
N GLU A 359 0.87 -42.00 -13.00
CA GLU A 359 0.88 -41.06 -11.86
C GLU A 359 1.36 -39.64 -12.25
N GLN A 360 2.08 -39.51 -13.37
CA GLN A 360 2.67 -38.25 -13.83
C GLN A 360 1.63 -37.13 -14.05
N LYS A 361 0.41 -37.45 -14.49
CA LYS A 361 -0.66 -36.46 -14.71
C LYS A 361 -1.20 -35.82 -13.42
N LYS A 362 -0.97 -36.44 -12.26
CA LYS A 362 -1.48 -35.98 -10.95
C LYS A 362 -0.53 -35.03 -10.22
N MET A 363 0.76 -35.01 -10.60
CA MET A 363 1.82 -34.25 -9.91
C MET A 363 1.58 -32.74 -9.78
N PHE A 364 0.86 -32.12 -10.72
CA PHE A 364 0.61 -30.67 -10.73
C PHE A 364 -0.82 -30.29 -10.30
N LYS A 365 -1.66 -31.26 -9.95
CA LYS A 365 -3.11 -31.04 -9.71
C LYS A 365 -3.55 -31.33 -8.27
N SER A 366 -2.79 -32.09 -7.51
CA SER A 366 -3.09 -32.46 -6.12
C SER A 366 -1.81 -32.57 -5.32
N LEU A 367 -1.93 -32.55 -3.98
CA LEU A 367 -0.92 -33.11 -3.09
C LEU A 367 -0.63 -34.54 -3.55
N PHE A 368 0.60 -34.79 -3.99
CA PHE A 368 0.93 -36.04 -4.67
C PHE A 368 2.32 -36.54 -4.30
N ARG A 369 2.41 -37.83 -3.99
CA ARG A 369 3.65 -38.60 -3.84
C ARG A 369 3.49 -39.89 -4.63
N GLY A 370 4.53 -40.26 -5.39
CA GLY A 370 4.52 -41.51 -6.15
C GLY A 370 4.48 -42.72 -5.22
N ASN A 371 3.76 -43.77 -5.62
CA ASN A 371 3.64 -44.98 -4.80
C ASN A 371 5.00 -45.68 -4.60
N ASN A 372 5.89 -45.62 -5.59
CA ASN A 372 7.27 -46.10 -5.51
C ASN A 372 8.10 -45.34 -4.44
N ALA A 373 7.90 -44.03 -4.29
CA ALA A 373 8.53 -43.22 -3.24
C ALA A 373 7.98 -43.50 -1.83
N ILE A 374 6.69 -43.88 -1.73
CA ILE A 374 6.06 -44.29 -0.46
C ILE A 374 6.59 -45.66 -0.04
N ASN A 375 6.70 -46.60 -0.99
CA ASN A 375 7.20 -47.96 -0.74
C ASN A 375 8.69 -47.97 -0.33
N LEU A 376 9.49 -47.02 -0.82
CA LEU A 376 10.88 -46.82 -0.41
C LEU A 376 11.04 -46.00 0.89
N GLN A 377 9.93 -45.71 1.59
CA GLN A 377 9.89 -44.92 2.84
C GLN A 377 10.57 -43.53 2.74
N ILE A 378 10.64 -42.95 1.54
CA ILE A 378 11.29 -41.65 1.32
C ILE A 378 10.37 -40.52 1.81
N THR A 379 10.62 -40.00 3.01
CA THR A 379 9.78 -38.99 3.72
C THR A 379 9.55 -37.73 2.90
N GLY A 380 8.31 -37.26 2.71
CA GLY A 380 8.03 -36.01 1.97
C GLY A 380 6.58 -35.57 2.07
N SER A 381 6.32 -34.28 1.85
CA SER A 381 4.99 -33.67 2.04
C SER A 381 4.05 -33.78 0.85
N GLY A 382 4.57 -33.92 -0.37
CA GLY A 382 3.77 -33.82 -1.60
C GLY A 382 3.27 -32.41 -1.93
N ILE A 383 3.53 -31.42 -1.07
CA ILE A 383 3.14 -30.00 -1.25
C ILE A 383 4.13 -29.26 -2.17
N GLY A 384 5.42 -29.59 -2.05
CA GLY A 384 6.52 -28.82 -2.68
C GLY A 384 6.34 -28.64 -4.20
N MET A 385 5.96 -29.69 -4.93
CA MET A 385 5.79 -29.62 -6.39
C MET A 385 4.61 -28.75 -6.82
N LEU A 386 3.52 -28.75 -6.05
CA LEU A 386 2.36 -27.90 -6.31
C LEU A 386 2.72 -26.42 -6.07
N LEU A 387 3.47 -26.12 -5.01
CA LEU A 387 4.03 -24.79 -4.76
C LEU A 387 4.98 -24.36 -5.88
N THR A 388 5.92 -25.22 -6.30
CA THR A 388 6.82 -24.96 -7.43
C THR A 388 6.05 -24.64 -8.70
N TYR A 389 5.01 -25.41 -9.03
CA TYR A 389 4.16 -25.15 -10.19
C TYR A 389 3.52 -23.75 -10.13
N LYS A 390 2.95 -23.37 -8.98
CA LYS A 390 2.36 -22.05 -8.78
C LYS A 390 3.39 -20.93 -8.90
N LEU A 391 4.57 -21.08 -8.28
CA LEU A 391 5.65 -20.10 -8.37
C LEU A 391 6.10 -19.88 -9.82
N ILE A 392 6.26 -20.96 -10.59
CA ILE A 392 6.61 -20.89 -12.02
C ILE A 392 5.53 -20.16 -12.80
N LYS A 393 4.24 -20.49 -12.56
CA LYS A 393 3.11 -19.81 -13.21
C LYS A 393 3.03 -18.32 -12.87
N SER A 394 3.25 -17.97 -11.60
CA SER A 394 3.29 -16.57 -11.13
C SER A 394 4.37 -15.78 -11.87
N HIS A 395 5.54 -16.39 -12.07
CA HIS A 395 6.68 -15.88 -12.83
C HIS A 395 6.51 -16.05 -14.36
N ALA A 396 5.26 -16.10 -14.83
CA ALA A 396 4.89 -16.23 -16.25
C ALA A 396 5.57 -17.41 -16.99
N GLY A 397 6.07 -18.41 -16.26
CA GLY A 397 6.78 -19.55 -16.79
C GLY A 397 5.89 -20.76 -17.07
N LYS A 398 6.51 -21.78 -17.67
CA LYS A 398 5.91 -23.10 -17.94
C LYS A 398 6.85 -24.18 -17.42
N ILE A 399 6.26 -25.28 -16.93
CA ILE A 399 6.97 -26.48 -16.50
C ILE A 399 6.46 -27.67 -17.30
N SER A 400 7.38 -28.51 -17.74
CA SER A 400 7.13 -29.82 -18.33
C SER A 400 7.99 -30.85 -17.63
N MET A 401 7.52 -32.10 -17.59
CA MET A 401 8.22 -33.21 -16.96
C MET A 401 8.24 -34.39 -17.93
N SER A 402 9.36 -35.10 -17.95
CA SER A 402 9.52 -36.42 -18.57
C SER A 402 10.15 -37.34 -17.53
N SER A 403 9.57 -38.50 -17.28
CA SER A 403 10.11 -39.44 -16.28
C SER A 403 9.89 -40.87 -16.75
N ILE A 404 10.88 -41.71 -16.50
CA ILE A 404 10.83 -43.15 -16.77
C ILE A 404 11.20 -43.85 -15.46
N GLU A 405 10.34 -44.76 -15.01
CA GLU A 405 10.55 -45.52 -13.78
C GLU A 405 11.89 -46.28 -13.82
N ASN A 406 12.65 -46.20 -12.72
CA ASN A 406 14.01 -46.74 -12.54
C ASN A 406 15.10 -46.20 -13.47
N VAL A 407 14.83 -45.15 -14.26
CA VAL A 407 15.84 -44.49 -15.11
C VAL A 407 16.12 -43.07 -14.62
N GLY A 408 15.08 -42.31 -14.28
CA GLY A 408 15.23 -40.95 -13.81
C GLY A 408 14.08 -40.01 -14.15
N THR A 409 14.20 -38.76 -13.72
CA THR A 409 13.23 -37.69 -14.01
C THR A 409 13.91 -36.45 -14.57
N THR A 410 13.27 -35.85 -15.58
CA THR A 410 13.67 -34.58 -16.17
C THR A 410 12.57 -33.56 -15.99
N PHE A 411 12.86 -32.48 -15.28
CA PHE A 411 12.02 -31.28 -15.22
C PHE A 411 12.59 -30.20 -16.12
N LYS A 412 11.76 -29.67 -17.03
CA LYS A 412 12.13 -28.57 -17.91
C LYS A 412 11.26 -27.35 -17.62
N LEU A 413 11.91 -26.27 -17.23
CA LEU A 413 11.33 -24.97 -16.91
C LEU A 413 11.58 -24.00 -18.06
N ALA A 414 10.59 -23.19 -18.39
CA ALA A 414 10.67 -22.17 -19.43
C ALA A 414 10.14 -20.84 -18.90
N PHE A 415 10.94 -19.78 -18.99
CA PHE A 415 10.57 -18.44 -18.53
C PHE A 415 10.80 -17.41 -19.63
N PRO A 416 9.94 -16.39 -19.76
CA PRO A 416 10.14 -15.36 -20.76
C PRO A 416 11.30 -14.44 -20.37
N ILE A 417 12.09 -13.99 -21.36
CA ILE A 417 13.19 -13.04 -21.15
C ILE A 417 12.64 -11.67 -20.69
N LYS A 418 11.46 -11.27 -21.18
CA LYS A 418 10.71 -10.09 -20.73
C LYS A 418 9.23 -10.43 -20.65
N SER A 419 8.53 -9.87 -19.66
CA SER A 419 7.09 -10.04 -19.50
C SER A 419 6.41 -8.71 -19.15
N ARG A 420 5.19 -8.50 -19.66
CA ARG A 420 4.33 -7.36 -19.25
C ARG A 420 3.83 -7.49 -17.82
N LYS A 421 3.88 -8.70 -17.24
CA LYS A 421 3.46 -8.98 -15.85
C LYS A 421 4.55 -8.68 -14.82
N TYR A 422 5.77 -8.40 -15.27
CA TYR A 422 6.89 -8.12 -14.39
C TYR A 422 6.89 -6.66 -13.97
N ASN A 423 7.12 -6.44 -12.68
CA ASN A 423 7.43 -5.15 -12.14
C ASN A 423 8.96 -5.04 -12.01
N TYR A 424 9.56 -4.29 -12.93
CA TYR A 424 11.01 -4.18 -13.05
C TYR A 424 11.55 -3.28 -11.94
N ARG A 425 12.23 -3.86 -10.96
CA ARG A 425 13.01 -3.08 -9.98
C ARG A 425 14.40 -2.86 -10.53
N ILE A 426 14.70 -1.60 -10.86
CA ILE A 426 16.05 -1.16 -11.18
C ILE A 426 16.75 -0.95 -9.83
N PHE A 427 17.50 -1.95 -9.39
CA PHE A 427 18.54 -1.68 -8.40
C PHE A 427 19.63 -0.88 -9.14
N LYS A 428 20.02 0.29 -8.62
CA LYS A 428 21.35 0.84 -8.95
C LYS A 428 22.34 -0.29 -8.68
N LYS A 429 23.33 -0.47 -9.57
CA LYS A 429 24.45 -1.43 -9.44
C LYS A 429 24.68 -1.67 -7.96
N ALA A 430 24.33 -2.87 -7.50
CA ALA A 430 24.43 -3.20 -6.10
C ALA A 430 25.86 -2.85 -5.68
N ASP A 431 25.96 -1.96 -4.69
CA ASP A 431 27.09 -1.99 -3.80
C ASP A 431 27.39 -3.46 -3.56
N VAL A 432 28.64 -3.80 -3.84
CA VAL A 432 29.28 -4.99 -3.31
C VAL A 432 28.73 -5.11 -1.90
N ILE A 433 27.94 -6.16 -1.65
CA ILE A 433 27.75 -6.60 -0.28
C ILE A 433 29.18 -6.93 0.09
N ASP A 434 29.84 -5.99 0.78
CA ASP A 434 31.08 -6.29 1.46
C ASP A 434 30.78 -7.59 2.19
N PRO A 435 31.53 -8.66 1.89
CA PRO A 435 31.40 -9.85 2.70
C PRO A 435 31.53 -9.36 4.13
N LEU A 436 30.47 -9.59 4.93
CA LEU A 436 30.58 -9.57 6.38
C LEU A 436 31.95 -10.14 6.70
N PRO A 437 32.83 -9.42 7.41
CA PRO A 437 34.17 -9.90 7.66
C PRO A 437 34.04 -11.33 8.17
N VAL A 438 34.48 -12.26 7.33
CA VAL A 438 34.64 -13.64 7.73
C VAL A 438 35.73 -13.54 8.77
N ILE A 439 35.31 -13.50 10.03
CA ILE A 439 36.19 -13.86 11.13
C ILE A 439 36.52 -15.31 10.81
N GLU A 440 37.65 -15.54 10.14
CA GLU A 440 38.35 -16.81 10.10
C GLU A 440 38.74 -17.13 11.55
N GLY A 441 37.75 -17.60 12.30
CA GLY A 441 37.89 -18.17 13.62
C GLY A 441 37.19 -19.49 13.55
N ASN A 442 37.97 -20.57 13.56
CA ASN A 442 37.46 -21.93 13.68
C ASN A 442 36.50 -21.98 14.89
N PRO A 443 35.20 -22.27 14.71
CA PRO A 443 34.23 -22.32 15.81
C PRO A 443 34.67 -23.33 16.89
N GLU A 444 35.49 -24.31 16.52
CA GLU A 444 36.00 -25.35 17.42
C GLU A 444 37.15 -24.87 18.33
N GLU A 445 37.84 -23.77 18.02
CA GLU A 445 38.90 -23.21 18.88
C GLU A 445 38.34 -22.23 19.93
N LEU A 446 37.32 -21.44 19.59
CA LEU A 446 36.70 -20.50 20.54
C LEU A 446 35.90 -21.21 21.66
N VAL A 447 35.41 -22.43 21.37
CA VAL A 447 34.67 -23.27 22.34
C VAL A 447 35.60 -23.92 23.38
N LYS A 448 36.91 -24.02 23.12
CA LYS A 448 37.86 -24.61 24.07
C LYS A 448 38.26 -23.66 25.21
N GLU A 449 38.25 -22.34 25.00
CA GLU A 449 38.58 -21.36 26.06
C GLU A 449 37.43 -21.09 27.05
N ILE A 450 36.18 -21.40 26.68
CA ILE A 450 34.99 -21.10 27.49
C ILE A 450 34.74 -22.18 28.57
N LYS A 451 35.32 -23.38 28.44
CA LYS A 451 35.08 -24.50 29.37
C LYS A 451 35.76 -24.38 30.75
N ASN A 452 36.66 -23.40 30.94
CA ASN A 452 37.43 -23.26 32.18
C ASN A 452 37.14 -21.95 32.93
N LYS A 453 35.87 -21.67 33.25
CA LYS A 453 35.55 -20.70 34.32
C LYS A 453 34.50 -21.25 35.27
N PRO A 454 34.78 -21.23 36.60
CA PRO A 454 33.80 -21.63 37.61
C PRO A 454 32.67 -20.58 37.69
N VAL A 455 31.52 -21.08 38.17
CA VAL A 455 30.26 -20.37 38.47
C VAL A 455 30.49 -18.91 38.88
N LYS A 456 30.09 -17.97 38.03
CA LYS A 456 30.12 -16.54 38.34
C LYS A 456 29.04 -16.22 39.37
N THR A 457 29.43 -15.53 40.43
CA THR A 457 28.60 -15.05 41.54
C THR A 457 27.51 -14.02 41.17
N HIS A 458 27.38 -13.62 39.90
CA HIS A 458 26.30 -12.77 39.37
C HIS A 458 25.79 -13.32 38.02
N ALA A 459 24.78 -14.18 38.05
CA ALA A 459 24.13 -14.67 36.83
C ALA A 459 23.22 -13.59 36.23
N ALA A 460 23.30 -13.39 34.91
CA ALA A 460 22.54 -12.36 34.19
C ALA A 460 21.02 -12.58 34.32
N SER A 461 20.27 -11.48 34.29
CA SER A 461 18.80 -11.51 34.41
C SER A 461 18.12 -11.54 33.04
N ILE A 462 17.22 -12.50 32.82
CA ILE A 462 16.48 -12.68 31.56
C ILE A 462 14.98 -12.55 31.81
N LEU A 463 14.31 -11.71 31.03
CA LEU A 463 12.85 -11.62 31.01
C LEU A 463 12.29 -12.43 29.83
N ILE A 464 11.45 -13.41 30.10
CA ILE A 464 10.71 -14.18 29.10
C ILE A 464 9.32 -13.58 28.91
N VAL A 465 8.96 -13.29 27.66
CA VAL A 465 7.65 -12.76 27.27
C VAL A 465 7.01 -13.73 26.28
N GLU A 466 6.10 -14.57 26.76
CA GLU A 466 5.50 -15.67 25.97
C GLU A 466 4.06 -15.89 26.45
N ASP A 467 3.08 -15.92 25.56
CA ASP A 467 1.68 -16.06 25.94
C ASP A 467 1.30 -17.52 26.22
N ASN A 468 1.97 -18.47 25.57
CA ASN A 468 1.78 -19.89 25.85
C ASN A 468 2.43 -20.29 27.19
N MET A 469 1.60 -20.64 28.17
CA MET A 469 2.03 -21.00 29.52
C MET A 469 3.00 -22.19 29.56
N GLU A 470 2.79 -23.22 28.73
CA GLU A 470 3.65 -24.41 28.70
C GLU A 470 5.05 -24.06 28.17
N LEU A 471 5.13 -23.32 27.06
CA LEU A 471 6.40 -22.90 26.47
C LEU A 471 7.13 -21.93 27.38
N ARG A 472 6.40 -20.99 28.01
CA ARG A 472 6.96 -20.07 29.01
C ARG A 472 7.55 -20.84 30.20
N THR A 473 6.82 -21.81 30.73
CA THR A 473 7.28 -22.65 31.86
C THR A 473 8.51 -23.47 31.49
N PHE A 474 8.51 -24.08 30.29
CA PHE A 474 9.65 -24.84 29.78
C PHE A 474 10.91 -23.97 29.61
N LEU A 475 10.77 -22.77 29.02
CA LEU A 475 11.87 -21.82 28.89
C LEU A 475 12.37 -21.34 30.25
N LEU A 476 11.46 -21.07 31.20
CA LEU A 476 11.79 -20.66 32.56
C LEU A 476 12.64 -21.74 33.25
N HIS A 477 12.20 -23.00 33.23
CA HIS A 477 12.93 -24.10 33.87
C HIS A 477 14.32 -24.30 33.24
N THR A 478 14.39 -24.34 31.91
CA THR A 478 15.62 -24.67 31.17
C THR A 478 16.68 -23.57 31.23
N LEU A 479 16.27 -22.31 31.30
CA LEU A 479 17.19 -21.17 31.40
C LEU A 479 17.57 -20.82 32.84
N SER A 480 16.78 -21.25 33.84
CA SER A 480 17.06 -21.01 35.25
C SER A 480 18.31 -21.73 35.78
N GLU A 481 18.81 -22.73 35.04
CA GLU A 481 20.08 -23.40 35.34
C GLU A 481 21.28 -22.45 35.24
N ASP A 482 21.23 -21.52 34.28
CA ASP A 482 22.35 -20.65 33.91
C ASP A 482 22.10 -19.16 34.25
N TYR A 483 20.84 -18.75 34.43
CA TYR A 483 20.42 -17.34 34.50
C TYR A 483 19.36 -17.07 35.58
N HIS A 484 19.22 -15.81 36.01
CA HIS A 484 18.06 -15.38 36.80
C HIS A 484 16.89 -15.06 35.87
N VAL A 485 15.86 -15.90 35.86
CA VAL A 485 14.76 -15.78 34.90
C VAL A 485 13.51 -15.22 35.57
N SER A 486 12.83 -14.32 34.88
CA SER A 486 11.47 -13.85 35.21
C SER A 486 10.59 -13.94 33.97
N ASP A 487 9.29 -14.11 34.14
CA ASP A 487 8.37 -14.35 33.03
C ASP A 487 7.09 -13.51 33.11
N VAL A 488 6.54 -13.18 31.94
CA VAL A 488 5.28 -12.44 31.77
C VAL A 488 4.54 -12.95 30.54
N GLY A 489 3.21 -12.73 30.47
CA GLY A 489 2.35 -13.32 29.45
C GLY A 489 2.19 -12.51 28.16
N ASN A 490 2.54 -11.22 28.15
CA ASN A 490 2.39 -10.38 26.96
C ASN A 490 3.29 -9.13 26.99
N GLY A 491 3.35 -8.42 25.87
CA GLY A 491 4.22 -7.25 25.72
C GLY A 491 3.86 -6.06 26.62
N GLN A 492 2.60 -5.93 27.06
CA GLN A 492 2.21 -4.83 27.96
C GLN A 492 2.68 -5.11 29.39
N GLU A 493 2.47 -6.34 29.89
CA GLU A 493 3.02 -6.78 31.18
C GLU A 493 4.55 -6.66 31.23
N ALA A 494 5.23 -6.94 30.11
CA ALA A 494 6.68 -6.74 30.00
C ALA A 494 7.08 -5.27 30.17
N LEU A 495 6.36 -4.33 29.55
CA LEU A 495 6.63 -2.90 29.72
C LEU A 495 6.43 -2.45 31.17
N ASP A 496 5.43 -3.00 31.86
CA ASP A 496 5.16 -2.66 33.26
C ASP A 496 6.21 -3.28 34.20
N PHE A 497 6.62 -4.53 33.96
CA PHE A 497 7.72 -5.17 34.68
C PHE A 497 9.04 -4.40 34.54
N ILE A 498 9.38 -3.96 33.32
CA ILE A 498 10.65 -3.26 33.04
C ILE A 498 10.75 -1.93 33.79
N LYS A 499 9.62 -1.27 34.10
CA LYS A 499 9.64 -0.05 34.93
C LYS A 499 10.12 -0.30 36.35
N GLU A 500 9.79 -1.47 36.91
CA GLU A 500 10.19 -1.85 38.26
C GLU A 500 11.58 -2.49 38.28
N ARG A 501 11.87 -3.38 37.32
CA ARG A 501 13.11 -4.14 37.25
C ARG A 501 13.60 -4.29 35.81
N GLN A 502 14.79 -3.76 35.54
CA GLN A 502 15.43 -3.84 34.22
C GLN A 502 16.17 -5.17 34.05
N PRO A 503 15.81 -6.03 33.07
CA PRO A 503 16.55 -7.25 32.78
C PRO A 503 17.81 -6.97 31.95
N ASP A 504 18.76 -7.91 31.96
CA ASP A 504 19.95 -7.86 31.10
C ASP A 504 19.66 -8.30 29.66
N LEU A 505 18.59 -9.08 29.43
CA LEU A 505 18.10 -9.52 28.13
C LEU A 505 16.60 -9.81 28.16
N ILE A 506 15.91 -9.54 27.05
CA ILE A 506 14.50 -9.90 26.86
C ILE A 506 14.41 -10.96 25.76
N LEU A 507 13.76 -12.08 26.08
CA LEU A 507 13.38 -13.13 25.13
C LEU A 507 11.86 -13.06 24.93
N SER A 508 11.38 -12.75 23.73
CA SER A 508 9.96 -12.49 23.51
C SER A 508 9.42 -13.18 22.26
N ASP A 509 8.21 -13.74 22.33
CA ASP A 509 7.48 -14.12 21.11
C ASP A 509 7.08 -12.87 20.31
N VAL A 510 7.00 -13.01 19.00
CA VAL A 510 6.55 -11.96 18.08
C VAL A 510 5.03 -11.82 18.11
N MET A 511 4.28 -12.92 18.17
CA MET A 511 2.82 -12.92 18.08
C MET A 511 2.21 -13.28 19.44
N MET A 512 1.70 -12.26 20.14
CA MET A 512 1.06 -12.38 21.45
C MET A 512 -0.16 -11.45 21.52
N PRO A 513 -1.16 -11.75 22.37
CA PRO A 513 -2.34 -10.91 22.60
C PRO A 513 -1.97 -9.58 23.28
N ILE A 514 -2.89 -8.61 23.24
CA ILE A 514 -2.77 -7.27 23.83
C ILE A 514 -1.68 -6.41 23.18
N MET A 515 -0.42 -6.80 23.32
CA MET A 515 0.74 -6.18 22.69
C MET A 515 1.70 -7.24 22.14
N ASN A 516 1.95 -7.16 20.83
CA ASN A 516 2.87 -8.06 20.14
C ASN A 516 4.33 -7.68 20.38
N GLY A 517 5.24 -8.65 20.22
CA GLY A 517 6.67 -8.48 20.50
C GLY A 517 7.35 -7.40 19.65
N ASN A 518 6.90 -7.21 18.40
CA ASN A 518 7.44 -6.15 17.52
C ASN A 518 7.10 -4.74 18.03
N LYS A 519 5.86 -4.51 18.49
CA LYS A 519 5.46 -3.21 19.04
C LYS A 519 6.16 -2.94 20.36
N MET A 520 6.25 -3.94 21.22
CA MET A 520 7.03 -3.87 22.47
C MET A 520 8.50 -3.54 22.19
N CYS A 521 9.15 -4.25 21.26
CA CYS A 521 10.53 -4.01 20.87
C CYS A 521 10.74 -2.58 20.37
N ASN A 522 9.86 -2.07 19.50
CA ASN A 522 9.96 -0.70 19.00
C ASN A 522 9.81 0.35 20.12
N ILE A 523 8.88 0.15 21.06
CA ILE A 523 8.70 1.05 22.21
C ILE A 523 9.97 1.06 23.06
N LEU A 524 10.48 -0.12 23.43
CA LEU A 524 11.67 -0.26 24.27
C LEU A 524 12.93 0.30 23.60
N LYS A 525 13.12 0.05 22.30
CA LYS A 525 14.27 0.54 21.53
C LYS A 525 14.19 2.01 21.14
N SER A 526 13.02 2.65 21.30
CA SER A 526 12.85 4.09 21.06
C SER A 526 12.92 4.92 22.33
N ASN A 527 12.77 4.30 23.51
CA ASN A 527 12.93 4.97 24.79
C ASN A 527 14.40 4.91 25.24
N ILE A 528 14.98 6.07 25.57
CA ILE A 528 16.37 6.19 26.00
C ILE A 528 16.69 5.37 27.26
N GLU A 529 15.72 5.20 28.16
CA GLU A 529 15.92 4.44 29.39
C GLU A 529 16.09 2.94 29.11
N THR A 530 15.40 2.41 28.10
CA THR A 530 15.33 0.96 27.82
C THR A 530 16.06 0.55 26.55
N SER A 531 16.47 1.50 25.69
CA SER A 531 17.04 1.25 24.35
C SER A 531 18.21 0.28 24.36
N HIS A 532 18.97 0.36 25.44
CA HIS A 532 20.15 -0.43 25.64
C HIS A 532 19.79 -1.91 25.82
N ILE A 533 18.68 -2.30 26.44
CA ILE A 533 18.37 -3.73 26.73
C ILE A 533 18.32 -4.54 25.41
N PRO A 534 19.06 -5.64 25.28
CA PRO A 534 19.03 -6.48 24.11
C PRO A 534 17.75 -7.32 24.07
N ILE A 535 17.16 -7.46 22.88
CA ILE A 535 15.91 -8.16 22.64
C ILE A 535 16.13 -9.26 21.60
N ILE A 536 15.85 -10.51 21.99
CA ILE A 536 15.78 -11.66 21.10
C ILE A 536 14.30 -11.97 20.85
N LEU A 537 13.89 -11.94 19.58
CA LEU A 537 12.53 -12.24 19.17
C LEU A 537 12.42 -13.69 18.67
N LEU A 538 11.57 -14.48 19.32
CA LEU A 538 11.13 -15.79 18.87
C LEU A 538 10.02 -15.58 17.84
N THR A 539 10.19 -16.09 16.62
CA THR A 539 9.24 -15.87 15.53
C THR A 539 8.79 -17.17 14.92
N ALA A 540 7.50 -17.26 14.61
CA ALA A 540 6.98 -18.32 13.74
C ALA A 540 7.29 -18.03 12.26
N LEU A 541 7.56 -16.78 11.87
CA LEU A 541 7.68 -16.38 10.48
C LEU A 541 9.08 -16.67 9.93
N ASN A 542 9.18 -17.65 9.03
CA ASN A 542 10.42 -18.04 8.34
C ASN A 542 10.59 -17.34 6.98
N ASP A 543 9.69 -16.42 6.60
CA ASP A 543 9.75 -15.77 5.29
C ASP A 543 10.56 -14.47 5.33
N LYS A 544 11.43 -14.31 4.33
CA LYS A 544 12.41 -13.22 4.25
C LYS A 544 11.78 -11.83 4.30
N GLU A 545 10.55 -11.62 3.81
CA GLU A 545 9.88 -10.31 3.89
C GLU A 545 9.36 -10.01 5.30
N SER A 546 8.81 -11.00 5.99
CA SER A 546 8.44 -10.87 7.41
C SER A 546 9.66 -10.73 8.30
N ILE A 547 10.76 -11.43 7.99
CA ILE A 547 12.06 -11.24 8.64
C ILE A 547 12.60 -9.85 8.33
N ILE A 548 12.51 -9.34 7.09
CA ILE A 548 12.95 -7.96 6.76
C ILE A 548 12.11 -6.91 7.49
N LYS A 549 10.78 -7.07 7.54
CA LYS A 549 9.90 -6.20 8.36
C LYS A 549 10.22 -6.32 9.85
N GLY A 550 10.61 -7.51 10.30
CA GLY A 550 11.16 -7.77 11.62
C GLY A 550 12.46 -7.00 11.82
N LEU A 551 13.46 -7.17 10.95
CA LEU A 551 14.77 -6.49 10.98
C LEU A 551 14.68 -4.96 10.88
N GLN A 552 13.58 -4.42 10.34
CA GLN A 552 13.29 -2.98 10.44
C GLN A 552 12.95 -2.54 11.88
N THR A 553 12.52 -3.46 12.73
CA THR A 553 12.48 -3.26 14.18
C THR A 553 13.88 -3.49 14.74
N LYS A 554 14.29 -2.62 15.68
CA LYS A 554 15.66 -2.52 16.23
C LYS A 554 16.04 -3.70 17.16
N ALA A 555 15.49 -4.89 16.95
CA ALA A 555 15.80 -6.08 17.75
C ALA A 555 17.21 -6.61 17.43
N ASP A 556 17.87 -7.19 18.43
CA ASP A 556 19.25 -7.65 18.32
C ASP A 556 19.35 -9.02 17.64
N LYS A 557 18.33 -9.88 17.78
CA LYS A 557 18.30 -11.20 17.12
C LYS A 557 16.89 -11.75 16.91
N TYR A 558 16.75 -12.58 15.87
CA TYR A 558 15.54 -13.36 15.56
C TYR A 558 15.85 -14.85 15.57
N ILE A 559 14.97 -15.64 16.18
CA ILE A 559 15.08 -17.10 16.23
C ILE A 559 13.76 -17.71 15.78
N VAL A 560 13.79 -18.64 14.83
CA VAL A 560 12.60 -19.24 14.24
C VAL A 560 12.12 -20.45 15.06
N LYS A 561 10.82 -20.52 15.35
CA LYS A 561 10.14 -21.69 15.96
C LYS A 561 9.82 -22.75 14.88
N PRO A 562 9.99 -24.06 15.16
CA PRO A 562 10.56 -24.66 16.37
C PRO A 562 12.09 -24.55 16.39
N PHE A 563 12.63 -24.12 17.52
CA PHE A 563 14.07 -23.92 17.71
C PHE A 563 14.70 -25.08 18.47
N ASP A 564 16.02 -25.19 18.30
CA ASP A 564 16.87 -26.01 19.13
C ASP A 564 17.31 -25.21 20.37
N MET A 565 17.28 -25.84 21.55
CA MET A 565 17.62 -25.19 22.81
C MET A 565 19.09 -24.79 22.87
N GLU A 566 20.01 -25.58 22.31
CA GLU A 566 21.43 -25.25 22.29
C GLU A 566 21.69 -24.01 21.45
N VAL A 567 21.03 -23.94 20.29
CA VAL A 567 21.10 -22.78 19.42
C VAL A 567 20.55 -21.55 20.14
N LEU A 568 19.45 -21.67 20.89
CA LEU A 568 18.92 -20.57 21.69
C LEU A 568 19.91 -20.12 22.78
N LYS A 569 20.44 -21.05 23.59
CA LYS A 569 21.42 -20.75 24.66
C LYS A 569 22.68 -20.09 24.08
N ALA A 570 23.22 -20.59 22.97
CA ALA A 570 24.39 -19.99 22.30
C ALA A 570 24.12 -18.55 21.82
N ASN A 571 22.91 -18.28 21.31
CA ASN A 571 22.51 -16.93 20.91
C ASN A 571 22.39 -15.98 22.10
N ILE A 572 21.80 -16.43 23.21
CA ILE A 572 21.72 -15.65 24.46
C ILE A 572 23.12 -15.30 24.95
N THR A 573 24.02 -16.28 25.04
CA THR A 573 25.42 -16.07 25.46
C THR A 573 26.14 -15.07 24.58
N ASN A 574 26.00 -15.17 23.26
CA ASN A 574 26.63 -14.25 22.32
C ASN A 574 26.11 -12.81 22.46
N VAL A 575 24.79 -12.63 22.61
CA VAL A 575 24.19 -11.30 22.77
C VAL A 575 24.62 -10.65 24.09
N LEU A 576 24.64 -11.41 25.19
CA LEU A 576 25.12 -10.93 26.49
C LEU A 576 26.63 -10.63 26.46
N ALA A 577 27.44 -11.47 25.82
CA ALA A 577 28.88 -11.23 25.69
C ALA A 577 29.19 -9.97 24.87
N ASN A 578 28.52 -9.78 23.74
CA ASN A 578 28.65 -8.55 22.93
C ASN A 578 28.28 -7.31 23.74
N ARG A 579 27.28 -7.42 24.61
CA ARG A 579 26.88 -6.36 25.52
C ARG A 579 27.93 -6.07 26.60
N GLU A 580 28.55 -7.08 27.21
CA GLU A 580 29.69 -6.88 28.12
C GLU A 580 30.87 -6.19 27.41
N ILE A 581 31.17 -6.58 26.16
CA ILE A 581 32.24 -5.97 25.36
C ILE A 581 31.93 -4.49 25.09
N MET A 582 30.69 -4.17 24.69
CA MET A 582 30.26 -2.78 24.49
C MET A 582 30.37 -1.97 25.78
N LYS A 583 29.91 -2.50 26.92
CA LYS A 583 30.07 -1.85 28.23
C LYS A 583 31.54 -1.58 28.56
N LYS A 584 32.43 -2.56 28.32
CA LYS A 584 33.87 -2.38 28.53
C LYS A 584 34.46 -1.30 27.63
N ARG A 585 34.11 -1.29 26.34
CA ARG A 585 34.54 -0.22 25.41
C ARG A 585 34.11 1.15 25.90
N PHE A 586 32.86 1.33 26.29
CA PHE A 586 32.36 2.61 26.82
C PHE A 586 32.98 2.98 28.18
N SER A 587 33.27 2.00 29.03
CA SER A 587 33.97 2.25 30.29
C SER A 587 35.44 2.67 30.09
N GLN A 588 36.08 2.20 29.01
CA GLN A 588 37.48 2.50 28.66
C GLN A 588 37.62 3.67 27.68
N PHE A 589 36.51 4.21 27.18
CA PHE A 589 36.48 5.33 26.25
C PHE A 589 37.21 6.51 26.90
N LYS A 590 38.37 6.87 26.32
CA LYS A 590 39.04 8.13 26.64
C LYS A 590 38.25 9.21 25.93
N PHE A 591 37.69 10.15 26.69
CA PHE A 591 36.95 11.33 26.20
C PHE A 591 37.83 12.34 25.41
N ASN A 592 38.62 11.87 24.45
CA ASN A 592 39.35 12.73 23.52
C ASN A 592 38.42 13.03 22.34
N ALA A 593 38.14 14.31 22.11
CA ALA A 593 37.26 14.77 21.04
C ALA A 593 37.84 14.53 19.63
N ASP A 594 39.13 14.17 19.51
CA ASP A 594 39.86 14.09 18.25
C ASP A 594 39.99 12.68 17.64
N GLU A 595 39.51 11.63 18.32
CA GLU A 595 39.47 10.26 17.77
C GLU A 595 38.02 9.76 17.66
N VAL A 596 37.21 10.45 16.86
CA VAL A 596 35.97 9.85 16.35
C VAL A 596 36.37 8.95 15.18
N SER A 597 36.50 7.65 15.44
CA SER A 597 36.61 6.66 14.38
C SER A 597 35.39 6.76 13.45
N ASP A 598 35.66 6.74 12.15
CA ASP A 598 34.74 6.86 10.99
C ASP A 598 33.71 5.70 10.89
N ASP A 599 32.95 5.42 11.95
CA ASP A 599 31.89 4.40 11.96
C ASP A 599 30.51 5.06 11.73
N PRO A 600 29.78 4.78 10.64
CA PRO A 600 28.62 5.56 10.20
C PRO A 600 27.34 5.43 11.05
N THR A 601 27.38 4.80 12.23
CA THR A 601 26.19 4.65 13.08
C THR A 601 26.49 5.03 14.52
N VAL A 602 26.49 6.34 14.82
CA VAL A 602 26.45 6.84 16.20
C VAL A 602 25.18 6.29 16.86
N SER A 603 25.34 5.36 17.79
CA SER A 603 24.21 4.77 18.51
C SER A 603 23.60 5.80 19.48
N LEU A 604 22.31 5.65 19.79
CA LEU A 604 21.62 6.49 20.81
C LEU A 604 22.36 6.47 22.16
N GLU A 605 23.06 5.38 22.46
CA GLU A 605 23.90 5.22 23.64
C GLU A 605 25.17 6.10 23.59
N GLN A 606 25.81 6.22 22.43
CA GLN A 606 27.00 7.07 22.25
C GLN A 606 26.62 8.55 22.29
N GLU A 607 25.51 8.92 21.65
CA GLU A 607 24.97 10.30 21.72
C GLU A 607 24.64 10.70 23.16
N PHE A 608 24.04 9.80 23.93
CA PHE A 608 23.77 10.01 25.36
C PHE A 608 25.07 10.26 26.15
N LEU A 609 26.10 9.43 25.97
CA LEU A 609 27.37 9.59 26.70
C LEU A 609 28.11 10.86 26.28
N LEU A 610 28.13 11.21 24.99
CA LEU A 610 28.72 12.46 24.51
C LEU A 610 28.01 13.67 25.12
N LYS A 611 26.68 13.71 25.05
CA LYS A 611 25.88 14.80 25.64
C LYS A 611 26.10 14.92 27.15
N ALA A 612 26.11 13.80 27.89
CA ALA A 612 26.39 13.81 29.32
C ALA A 612 27.80 14.34 29.62
N THR A 613 28.79 13.94 28.81
CA THR A 613 30.17 14.40 28.95
C THR A 613 30.27 15.90 28.67
N ASP A 614 29.64 16.40 27.61
CA ASP A 614 29.67 17.82 27.25
C ASP A 614 28.99 18.71 28.30
N ILE A 615 27.90 18.24 28.91
CA ILE A 615 27.25 18.92 30.03
C ILE A 615 28.21 18.99 31.23
N ILE A 616 28.90 17.88 31.55
CA ILE A 616 29.91 17.86 32.62
C ILE A 616 31.07 18.80 32.30
N LYS A 617 31.57 18.83 31.06
CA LYS A 617 32.66 19.72 30.63
C LYS A 617 32.28 21.20 30.68
N SER A 618 31.09 21.55 30.19
CA SER A 618 30.63 22.94 30.11
C SER A 618 30.31 23.58 31.47
N SER A 619 30.09 22.77 32.52
CA SER A 619 29.76 23.25 33.87
C SER A 619 30.68 22.69 34.96
N ILE A 620 31.91 22.34 34.59
CA ILE A 620 32.89 21.69 35.47
C ILE A 620 33.22 22.52 36.73
N ASN A 621 33.17 23.87 36.63
CA ASN A 621 33.50 24.83 37.68
C ASN A 621 32.33 25.16 38.63
N LYS A 622 31.08 24.87 38.27
CA LYS A 622 29.87 25.26 39.03
C LYS A 622 29.23 24.04 39.66
N GLU A 623 29.69 23.65 40.86
CA GLU A 623 29.05 22.64 41.74
C GLU A 623 28.44 21.41 41.02
N MET A 624 29.06 20.94 39.92
CA MET A 624 28.49 19.86 39.13
C MET A 624 28.36 18.61 40.00
N ASN A 625 27.12 18.19 40.20
CA ASN A 625 26.73 17.07 41.06
C ASN A 625 25.69 16.21 40.31
N VAL A 626 25.23 15.12 40.93
CA VAL A 626 24.29 14.20 40.28
C VAL A 626 22.94 14.87 40.01
N GLU A 627 22.48 15.80 40.84
CA GLU A 627 21.19 16.49 40.69
C GLU A 627 21.21 17.45 39.50
N ASN A 628 22.24 18.29 39.39
CA ASN A 628 22.39 19.21 38.26
C ASN A 628 22.52 18.45 36.92
N LEU A 629 23.17 17.28 36.93
CA LEU A 629 23.25 16.42 35.75
C LEU A 629 21.89 15.78 35.41
N CYS A 630 21.07 15.43 36.41
CA CYS A 630 19.70 14.94 36.19
C CYS A 630 18.83 16.00 35.51
N ASP A 631 18.88 17.23 36.00
CA ASP A 631 18.11 18.36 35.47
C ASP A 631 18.53 18.68 34.03
N ALA A 632 19.83 18.78 33.76
CA ALA A 632 20.35 19.07 32.42
C ALA A 632 20.06 17.95 31.41
N MET A 633 19.97 16.70 31.87
CA MET A 633 19.64 15.54 31.03
C MET A 633 18.12 15.32 30.91
N ASN A 634 17.28 16.05 31.67
CA ASN A 634 15.84 15.83 31.82
C ASN A 634 15.50 14.39 32.23
N MET A 635 16.22 13.84 33.22
CA MET A 635 16.04 12.47 33.68
C MET A 635 15.87 12.42 35.20
N SER A 636 15.11 11.44 35.70
CA SER A 636 15.07 11.16 37.13
C SER A 636 16.43 10.61 37.61
N ARG A 637 16.74 10.78 38.91
CA ARG A 637 17.97 10.26 39.52
C ARG A 637 18.14 8.76 39.32
N SER A 638 17.05 8.00 39.42
CA SER A 638 17.04 6.55 39.21
C SER A 638 17.28 6.18 37.74
N SER A 639 16.64 6.89 36.82
CA SER A 639 16.80 6.68 35.37
C SER A 639 18.23 6.97 34.91
N LEU A 640 18.80 8.09 35.35
CA LEU A 640 20.18 8.46 35.03
C LEU A 640 21.17 7.44 35.60
N TYR A 641 20.97 7.03 36.86
CA TYR A 641 21.80 6.03 37.52
C TYR A 641 21.80 4.71 36.75
N ASN A 642 20.62 4.18 36.44
CA ASN A 642 20.48 2.92 35.71
C ASN A 642 21.13 3.01 34.33
N LYS A 643 20.95 4.13 33.60
CA LYS A 643 21.52 4.31 32.26
C LYS A 643 23.05 4.40 32.29
N ILE A 644 23.63 5.24 33.15
CA ILE A 644 25.10 5.38 33.27
C ILE A 644 25.71 4.05 33.71
N LYS A 645 25.14 3.40 34.74
CA LYS A 645 25.60 2.10 35.22
C LYS A 645 25.50 1.03 34.15
N ALA A 646 24.41 1.00 33.39
CA ALA A 646 24.23 0.00 32.34
C ALA A 646 25.15 0.22 31.12
N LEU A 647 25.59 1.45 30.84
CA LEU A 647 26.51 1.75 29.74
C LEU A 647 27.98 1.65 30.14
N THR A 648 28.34 2.09 31.35
CA THR A 648 29.74 2.33 31.76
C THR A 648 30.19 1.48 32.95
N ASN A 649 29.26 0.83 33.65
CA ASN A 649 29.45 0.16 34.93
C ASN A 649 29.85 1.09 36.11
N ASP A 650 29.83 2.40 35.88
CA ASP A 650 30.13 3.41 36.88
C ASP A 650 28.82 3.97 37.50
N SER A 651 28.87 4.44 38.75
CA SER A 651 27.80 5.28 39.29
C SER A 651 27.84 6.68 38.64
N PRO A 652 26.75 7.46 38.61
CA PRO A 652 26.78 8.84 38.10
C PRO A 652 27.85 9.70 38.77
N SER A 653 28.07 9.55 40.08
CA SER A 653 29.13 10.25 40.81
C SER A 653 30.54 9.83 40.36
N ASP A 654 30.73 8.54 40.07
CA ASP A 654 32.02 8.04 39.59
C ASP A 654 32.26 8.44 38.14
N PHE A 655 31.21 8.46 37.31
CA PHE A 655 31.24 8.94 35.95
C PHE A 655 31.64 10.43 35.88
N ILE A 656 31.04 11.29 36.71
CA ILE A 656 31.43 12.71 36.81
C ILE A 656 32.90 12.84 37.22
N ARG A 657 33.34 12.08 38.24
CA ARG A 657 34.75 12.05 38.65
C ARG A 657 35.66 11.63 37.51
N LYS A 658 35.26 10.62 36.74
CA LYS A 658 36.02 10.09 35.60
C LYS A 658 36.23 11.14 34.52
N VAL A 659 35.17 11.86 34.16
CA VAL A 659 35.24 12.96 33.17
C VAL A 659 36.15 14.09 33.69
N ARG A 660 36.02 14.48 34.96
CA ARG A 660 36.91 15.48 35.60
C ARG A 660 38.38 15.05 35.58
N MET A 661 38.68 13.80 35.91
CA MET A 661 40.06 13.29 35.88
C MET A 661 40.64 13.35 34.46
N ASN A 662 39.81 13.07 33.45
CA ASN A 662 40.24 13.13 32.07
C ASN A 662 40.56 14.55 31.61
N GLU A 663 39.71 15.53 31.94
CA GLU A 663 40.01 16.94 31.65
C GLU A 663 41.19 17.48 32.46
N ALA A 664 41.32 17.10 33.73
CA ALA A 664 42.49 17.41 34.53
C ALA A 664 43.79 16.94 33.85
N SER A 665 43.78 15.74 33.26
CA SER A 665 44.93 15.19 32.55
C SER A 665 45.33 16.03 31.33
N ILE A 666 44.35 16.55 30.58
CA ILE A 666 44.55 17.40 29.41
C ILE A 666 45.15 18.75 29.84
N LEU A 667 44.59 19.37 30.88
CA LEU A 667 45.09 20.64 31.42
C LEU A 667 46.51 20.50 31.99
N LEU A 668 46.80 19.41 32.73
CA LEU A 668 48.15 19.15 33.25
C LEU A 668 49.15 18.92 32.11
N LYS A 669 48.77 18.20 31.05
CA LYS A 669 49.63 18.02 29.86
C LYS A 669 49.90 19.30 29.10
N SER A 670 48.97 20.27 29.13
CA SER A 670 49.17 21.59 28.52
C SER A 670 50.31 22.39 29.16
N LYS A 671 50.71 22.05 30.41
CA LYS A 671 51.71 22.76 31.23
C LYS A 671 51.43 24.25 31.46
N ARG A 672 50.20 24.70 31.19
CA ARG A 672 49.79 26.11 31.35
C ARG A 672 49.33 26.46 32.78
N TYR A 673 49.02 25.46 33.59
CA TYR A 673 48.42 25.61 34.91
C TYR A 673 49.15 24.76 35.94
N THR A 674 49.21 25.24 37.18
CA THR A 674 49.74 24.52 38.34
C THR A 674 48.76 23.45 38.82
N VAL A 675 49.25 22.48 39.60
CA VAL A 675 48.39 21.41 40.16
C VAL A 675 47.25 21.99 41.04
N SER A 676 47.50 23.10 41.74
CA SER A 676 46.47 23.78 42.54
C SER A 676 45.42 24.45 41.65
N GLU A 677 45.84 25.15 40.60
CA GLU A 677 44.91 25.79 39.65
C GLU A 677 44.07 24.76 38.90
N VAL A 678 44.65 23.62 38.51
CA VAL A 678 43.88 22.52 37.89
C VAL A 678 42.90 21.89 38.87
N SER A 679 43.28 21.74 40.15
CA SER A 679 42.37 21.25 41.19
C SER A 679 41.15 22.17 41.35
N ASP A 680 41.38 23.48 41.42
CA ASP A 680 40.33 24.50 41.55
C ASP A 680 39.44 24.54 40.30
N MET A 681 40.04 24.50 39.10
CA MET A 681 39.32 24.42 37.82
C MET A 681 38.54 23.12 37.65
N MET A 682 38.82 22.06 38.41
CA MET A 682 38.04 20.81 38.35
C MET A 682 36.97 20.74 39.44
N GLY A 683 36.79 21.82 40.21
CA GLY A 683 35.79 21.95 41.26
C GLY A 683 36.10 21.12 42.51
N PHE A 684 37.39 20.87 42.79
CA PHE A 684 37.81 20.21 44.04
C PHE A 684 38.13 21.26 45.09
N SER A 685 37.44 21.19 46.24
CA SER A 685 37.65 22.09 47.38
C SER A 685 38.92 21.79 48.19
N ASP A 686 39.48 20.59 48.06
CA ASP A 686 40.75 20.18 48.70
C ASP A 686 41.76 19.66 47.66
N PRO A 687 42.87 20.39 47.42
CA PRO A 687 43.94 19.96 46.51
C PRO A 687 44.60 18.63 46.88
N LYS A 688 44.58 18.25 48.16
CA LYS A 688 45.10 16.96 48.63
C LYS A 688 44.19 15.81 48.20
N TYR A 689 42.88 15.99 48.35
CA TYR A 689 41.88 15.03 47.87
C TYR A 689 41.91 14.87 46.33
N PHE A 690 42.13 15.96 45.58
CA PHE A 690 42.36 15.88 44.13
C PHE A 690 43.59 15.02 43.80
N THR A 691 44.71 15.26 44.49
CA THR A 691 45.96 14.53 44.28
C THR A 691 45.82 13.03 44.53
N ASP A 692 45.16 12.64 45.62
CA ASP A 692 44.92 11.23 45.95
C ASP A 692 43.96 10.56 44.95
N THR A 693 42.92 11.27 44.53
CA THR A 693 41.95 10.79 43.53
C THR A 693 42.59 10.62 42.15
N PHE A 694 43.42 11.58 41.73
CA PHE A 694 44.15 11.52 40.46
C PHE A 694 45.18 10.39 40.46
N LYS A 695 45.93 10.23 41.56
CA LYS A 695 46.89 9.12 41.73
C LYS A 695 46.18 7.77 41.69
N LYS A 696 45.00 7.64 42.30
CA LYS A 696 44.20 6.41 42.24
C LYS A 696 43.73 6.09 40.81
N TYR A 697 43.47 7.12 40.00
CA TYR A 697 42.95 6.96 38.64
C TYR A 697 44.04 6.71 37.59
N TYR A 698 45.15 7.45 37.63
CA TYR A 698 46.25 7.34 36.65
C TYR A 698 47.47 6.55 37.15
N GLY A 699 47.48 6.10 38.40
CA GLY A 699 48.60 5.37 39.03
C GLY A 699 49.78 6.25 39.44
N VAL A 700 49.83 7.51 39.01
CA VAL A 700 50.89 8.48 39.31
C VAL A 700 50.32 9.80 39.84
N PRO A 701 51.04 10.53 40.72
CA PRO A 701 50.62 11.86 41.16
C PRO A 701 50.53 12.87 40.01
N PRO A 702 49.64 13.90 40.09
CA PRO A 702 49.50 14.95 39.08
C PRO A 702 50.82 15.65 38.71
N SER A 703 51.68 15.91 39.70
CA SER A 703 52.98 16.55 39.52
C SER A 703 53.97 15.71 38.71
N THR A 704 53.88 14.38 38.82
CA THR A 704 54.64 13.42 38.01
C THR A 704 54.03 13.28 36.63
N TYR A 705 52.70 13.23 36.54
CA TYR A 705 51.96 13.14 35.28
C TYR A 705 52.25 14.35 34.36
N MET A 706 52.33 15.56 34.92
CA MET A 706 52.71 16.79 34.21
C MET A 706 54.12 16.74 33.60
N LYS A 707 55.01 15.89 34.13
CA LYS A 707 56.39 15.71 33.66
C LYS A 707 56.54 14.53 32.68
N GLN A 708 55.55 13.65 32.60
CA GLN A 708 55.51 12.54 31.64
C GLN A 708 54.81 13.01 30.35
N ASN A 709 55.40 12.69 29.19
CA ASN A 709 54.93 13.12 27.86
C ASN A 709 53.44 12.82 27.60
#